data_AF-C7QBA5-F1
#
_entry.id   AF-C7QBA5-F1
#
_cell.length_a   1.000
_cell.length_b   1.000
_cell.length_c   1.000
_cell.angle_alpha   90.00
_cell.angle_beta   90.00
_cell.angle_gamma   90.00
#
_symmetry.space_group_name_H-M   'P 1'
#
loop_
_entity.id
_entity.type
_entity.pdbx_description
1 polymer ?
#
loop_
_entity_poly.entity_id
_entity_poly.type
_entity_poly.pdbx_seq_one_letter_code
_entity_poly.pdbx_strand_id
1 'polypeptide(L)'
;MSEYSTGQTALPPEEEHFDTGFGQDGRLPRQGGGGGAGTARAAAARPSALEAFIDAMIDLGQTGQIFGEHGIGKTATFAAHIARAYDDTELVYVPAANLAPDDLLVNAPVRDPRSGELVLRQLVMRQLKPGRNFVLLIDDSLQAGPAIQSQLMQIACNWTLGEHDLRALGCIGVFLADNESLAETAARRSDFAILDRMVTIKVTANDTAWREALRRAFPQFDLTAVFRLWAAQPPEIRRLLSPRTLEHILANAAEGFPLVWGLPLLNGTRLRLALPAAEGTRAKEVDRTGEILDAIAAALNVPNRSAIADPVRRLVRAALKNRWCVLVQGPPGCGKTEVVRALIQEVLRRDPLYFSLPVTNVEDLCAPVPSPDGTLDNLLAAGFTGDEPKAVVWDEYNRPKDKAAFARLMEITQEWSVAGRPIRGLRAQVALQNPPYHVGRKLLVARNNIAQASRFTASLDITPEDIPANEWLIAKYGPVAETVLEWWKNDIDDEGRAWITKRTLERLIRLHGRGLPLQQGLVYLGDGEYAPVPLGGLTARLAGSQRTGLKELAADVDTWERRLALAVSGDAEGDDASDVVHQVFANAELSQLKKQRDVVIRLATHLPPKLRATYLVGASEDAQSFWVGVLAACRARQGSARIL
;
A
#
# COMPACT_ATOMS: atom_id res chain seq x y z
N MET A 1 47.13 15.54 44.39
CA MET A 1 48.31 15.96 43.63
C MET A 1 47.83 16.67 42.37
N SER A 2 48.05 18.00 42.31
CA SER A 2 47.99 18.91 41.13
C SER A 2 46.62 18.97 40.41
N GLU A 3 45.71 19.94 40.57
CA GLU A 3 45.74 21.42 40.64
C GLU A 3 46.54 22.15 39.54
N TYR A 4 45.80 22.83 38.64
CA TYR A 4 45.97 24.21 38.08
C TYR A 4 44.82 24.41 37.06
N SER A 5 43.73 25.16 37.32
CA SER A 5 43.53 26.61 37.52
C SER A 5 43.34 27.43 36.22
N THR A 6 42.09 27.90 36.09
CA THR A 6 41.60 29.25 35.67
C THR A 6 41.84 29.82 34.28
N GLY A 7 40.73 30.29 33.68
CA GLY A 7 40.69 31.31 32.64
C GLY A 7 39.26 31.73 32.29
N GLN A 8 38.63 32.58 33.11
CA GLN A 8 37.42 33.33 32.77
C GLN A 8 37.77 34.52 31.87
N THR A 9 36.92 34.82 30.88
CA THR A 9 36.67 36.19 30.40
C THR A 9 35.29 36.26 29.74
N ALA A 10 34.48 37.20 30.22
CA ALA A 10 33.18 37.64 29.70
C ALA A 10 33.45 38.67 28.57
N LEU A 11 32.59 39.05 27.60
CA LEU A 11 31.14 39.27 27.45
C LEU A 11 30.83 39.41 25.90
N PRO A 12 29.58 39.68 25.43
CA PRO A 12 28.89 38.97 24.33
C PRO A 12 28.97 39.68 22.95
N PRO A 13 28.30 39.16 21.89
CA PRO A 13 27.03 39.79 21.51
C PRO A 13 25.95 38.87 20.88
N GLU A 14 24.72 39.38 20.99
CA GLU A 14 23.64 39.39 19.99
C GLU A 14 22.83 38.11 19.71
N GLU A 15 21.66 38.13 20.36
CA GLU A 15 20.41 37.46 20.07
C GLU A 15 19.96 37.64 18.59
N GLU A 16 19.80 36.53 17.88
CA GLU A 16 18.71 36.39 16.90
C GLU A 16 17.86 35.19 17.32
N HIS A 17 16.82 35.50 18.10
CA HIS A 17 15.73 34.60 18.41
C HIS A 17 14.94 34.30 17.13
N PHE A 18 15.19 33.14 16.52
CA PHE A 18 14.19 32.49 15.67
C PHE A 18 13.23 31.70 16.57
N ASP A 19 12.07 32.30 16.80
CA ASP A 19 10.91 31.75 17.49
C ASP A 19 10.35 30.56 16.70
N THR A 20 10.84 29.34 16.97
CA THR A 20 10.21 28.10 16.51
C THR A 20 9.21 27.62 17.55
N GLY A 21 8.11 28.36 17.69
CA GLY A 21 6.95 27.98 18.49
C GLY A 21 6.22 26.77 17.89
N PHE A 22 6.64 25.56 18.24
CA PHE A 22 5.81 24.35 18.10
C PHE A 22 5.72 23.66 19.46
N GLY A 23 4.56 23.85 20.10
CA GLY A 23 4.22 23.21 21.36
C GLY A 23 4.22 21.69 21.25
N GLN A 24 5.08 21.06 22.07
CA GLN A 24 4.90 19.71 22.55
C GLN A 24 3.67 19.71 23.49
N ASP A 25 2.49 19.42 22.94
CA ASP A 25 1.37 18.80 23.66
C ASP A 25 0.21 18.63 22.70
N GLY A 26 -0.30 17.41 22.57
CA GLY A 26 -1.52 17.08 21.84
C GLY A 26 -2.79 17.58 22.55
N ARG A 27 -2.82 18.84 22.96
CA ARG A 27 -3.97 19.53 23.53
C ARG A 27 -4.33 20.72 22.65
N LEU A 28 -5.60 20.78 22.24
CA LEU A 28 -6.18 21.99 21.67
C LEU A 28 -5.96 23.18 22.65
N PRO A 29 -5.69 24.39 22.16
CA PRO A 29 -5.38 25.52 23.02
C PRO A 29 -6.59 25.86 23.92
N ARG A 30 -6.40 25.78 25.24
CA ARG A 30 -7.31 26.37 26.23
C ARG A 30 -7.07 27.88 26.26
N GLN A 31 -8.05 28.67 25.83
CA GLN A 31 -8.08 30.11 26.11
C GLN A 31 -8.48 30.31 27.58
N GLY A 32 -7.63 31.04 28.32
CA GLY A 32 -7.90 31.48 29.68
C GLY A 32 -8.90 32.64 29.71
N GLY A 33 -9.70 32.67 30.78
CA GLY A 33 -10.86 33.53 30.94
C GLY A 33 -10.55 35.01 31.12
N GLY A 34 -11.40 35.84 30.52
CA GLY A 34 -11.70 37.21 30.91
C GLY A 34 -13.21 37.32 31.11
N GLY A 35 -13.63 37.65 32.32
CA GLY A 35 -15.04 37.69 32.73
C GLY A 35 -15.87 38.74 31.99
N GLY A 36 -17.08 38.35 31.61
CA GLY A 36 -18.12 39.22 31.06
C GLY A 36 -19.37 38.40 30.77
N ALA A 37 -20.37 38.49 31.65
CA ALA A 37 -21.66 37.82 31.51
C ALA A 37 -22.40 38.31 30.24
N GLY A 38 -22.88 37.38 29.42
CA GLY A 38 -23.67 37.69 28.24
C GLY A 38 -23.78 36.49 27.30
N THR A 39 -24.81 35.68 27.54
CA THR A 39 -25.23 34.52 26.76
C THR A 39 -25.18 34.72 25.24
N ALA A 40 -24.22 34.06 24.59
CA ALA A 40 -24.30 33.69 23.18
C ALA A 40 -23.77 32.26 23.04
N ARG A 41 -24.61 31.29 23.42
CA ARG A 41 -24.41 29.87 23.08
C ARG A 41 -24.37 29.84 21.54
N ALA A 42 -23.19 29.64 20.96
CA ALA A 42 -23.03 29.36 19.54
C ALA A 42 -24.09 28.33 19.14
N ALA A 43 -24.86 28.60 18.09
CA ALA A 43 -25.95 27.75 17.65
C ALA A 43 -25.43 26.31 17.48
N ALA A 44 -25.71 25.45 18.47
CA ALA A 44 -25.25 24.07 18.46
C ALA A 44 -25.89 23.39 17.26
N ALA A 45 -25.07 22.91 16.33
CA ALA A 45 -25.54 22.08 15.23
C ALA A 45 -26.40 20.95 15.81
N ARG A 46 -27.56 20.68 15.19
CA ARG A 46 -28.43 19.58 15.63
C ARG A 46 -27.61 18.29 15.69
N PRO A 47 -27.68 17.53 16.80
CA PRO A 47 -26.95 16.29 16.91
C PRO A 47 -27.39 15.31 15.83
N SER A 48 -26.45 14.51 15.32
CA SER A 48 -26.76 13.45 14.36
C SER A 48 -27.61 12.36 15.02
N ALA A 49 -28.30 11.53 14.23
CA ALA A 49 -29.11 10.45 14.77
C ALA A 49 -28.27 9.47 15.64
N LEU A 50 -27.01 9.22 15.25
CA LEU A 50 -26.09 8.43 16.05
C LEU A 50 -25.67 9.14 17.34
N GLU A 51 -25.42 10.45 17.33
CA GLU A 51 -25.09 11.21 18.55
C GLU A 51 -26.25 11.17 19.56
N ALA A 52 -27.48 11.39 19.11
CA ALA A 52 -28.67 11.29 19.97
C ALA A 52 -28.89 9.87 20.53
N PHE A 53 -28.56 8.84 19.74
CA PHE A 53 -28.61 7.45 20.20
C PHE A 53 -27.55 7.16 21.28
N ILE A 54 -26.34 7.69 21.13
CA ILE A 54 -25.25 7.55 22.12
C ILE A 54 -25.69 8.15 23.47
N ASP A 55 -26.21 9.39 23.45
CA ASP A 55 -26.67 10.07 24.66
C ASP A 55 -27.78 9.27 25.35
N ALA A 56 -28.78 8.81 24.59
CA ALA A 56 -29.88 8.03 25.14
C ALA A 56 -29.42 6.71 25.79
N MET A 57 -28.44 6.02 25.21
CA MET A 57 -27.96 4.74 25.77
C MET A 57 -27.15 4.94 27.05
N ILE A 58 -26.34 6.00 27.11
CA ILE A 58 -25.61 6.39 28.33
C ILE A 58 -26.62 6.75 29.43
N ASP A 59 -27.61 7.58 29.12
CA ASP A 59 -28.64 8.01 30.07
C ASP A 59 -29.50 6.84 30.60
N LEU A 60 -29.83 5.89 29.73
CA LEU A 60 -30.61 4.69 30.10
C LEU A 60 -29.76 3.60 30.76
N GLY A 61 -28.42 3.70 30.72
CA GLY A 61 -27.52 2.64 31.17
C GLY A 61 -27.67 1.33 30.38
N GLN A 62 -28.06 1.44 29.10
CA GLN A 62 -28.29 0.30 28.20
C GLN A 62 -27.14 0.13 27.20
N THR A 63 -26.91 -1.11 26.79
CA THR A 63 -25.93 -1.40 25.74
C THR A 63 -26.51 -1.04 24.37
N GLY A 64 -25.80 -0.19 23.63
CA GLY A 64 -26.16 0.18 22.27
C GLY A 64 -25.48 -0.71 21.23
N GLN A 65 -26.22 -1.22 20.25
CA GLN A 65 -25.68 -1.91 19.08
C GLN A 65 -25.91 -1.08 17.81
N ILE A 66 -24.86 -0.87 17.05
CA ILE A 66 -24.85 -0.01 15.86
C ILE A 66 -24.48 -0.85 14.65
N PHE A 67 -25.41 -0.96 13.69
CA PHE A 67 -25.15 -1.57 12.39
C PHE A 67 -25.04 -0.51 11.31
N GLY A 68 -23.99 -0.58 10.49
CA GLY A 68 -23.87 0.26 9.31
C GLY A 68 -22.73 -0.17 8.40
N GLU A 69 -22.67 0.39 7.20
CA GLU A 69 -21.58 0.12 6.25
C GLU A 69 -20.21 0.58 6.80
N HIS A 70 -19.12 0.08 6.21
CA HIS A 70 -17.77 0.48 6.61
C HIS A 70 -17.46 1.93 6.16
N GLY A 71 -16.61 2.65 6.90
CA GLY A 71 -16.12 3.96 6.46
C GLY A 71 -17.15 5.10 6.48
N ILE A 72 -18.33 4.90 7.08
CA ILE A 72 -19.36 5.94 7.22
C ILE A 72 -19.16 6.86 8.43
N GLY A 73 -18.11 6.65 9.23
CA GLY A 73 -17.78 7.51 10.38
C GLY A 73 -18.42 7.11 11.73
N LYS A 74 -18.75 5.83 11.95
CA LYS A 74 -19.28 5.32 13.24
C LYS A 74 -18.34 5.67 14.40
N THR A 75 -17.13 5.10 14.40
CA THR A 75 -16.08 5.30 15.42
C THR A 75 -15.67 6.77 15.56
N ALA A 76 -15.53 7.48 14.44
CA ALA A 76 -15.20 8.91 14.44
C ALA A 76 -16.29 9.77 15.12
N THR A 77 -17.57 9.39 14.97
CA THR A 77 -18.69 10.06 15.64
C THR A 77 -18.59 9.85 17.16
N PHE A 78 -18.31 8.63 17.63
CA PHE A 78 -18.07 8.38 19.05
C PHE A 78 -16.91 9.22 19.60
N ALA A 79 -15.74 9.17 18.95
CA ALA A 79 -14.56 9.89 19.40
C ALA A 79 -14.81 11.40 19.50
N ALA A 80 -15.44 11.99 18.48
CA ALA A 80 -15.73 13.42 18.46
C ALA A 80 -16.84 13.82 19.44
N HIS A 81 -17.89 13.00 19.56
CA HIS A 81 -19.06 13.32 20.38
C HIS A 81 -18.78 13.16 21.86
N ILE A 82 -18.17 12.04 22.28
CA ILE A 82 -17.82 11.82 23.69
C ILE A 82 -16.87 12.91 24.20
N ALA A 83 -15.82 13.23 23.43
CA ALA A 83 -14.87 14.28 23.79
C ALA A 83 -15.50 15.69 23.85
N ARG A 84 -16.64 15.92 23.19
CA ARG A 84 -17.35 17.21 23.16
C ARG A 84 -18.45 17.30 24.22
N ALA A 85 -19.18 16.22 24.46
CA ALA A 85 -20.37 16.20 25.31
C ALA A 85 -20.07 15.77 26.75
N TYR A 86 -18.96 15.06 27.00
CA TYR A 86 -18.62 14.49 28.30
C TYR A 86 -17.17 14.84 28.72
N ASP A 87 -16.98 15.99 29.39
CA ASP A 87 -15.66 16.57 29.72
C ASP A 87 -14.74 15.69 30.59
N ASP A 88 -15.31 14.79 31.41
CA ASP A 88 -14.57 13.86 32.28
C ASP A 88 -14.78 12.39 31.88
N THR A 89 -14.97 12.13 30.58
CA THR A 89 -15.18 10.77 30.07
C THR A 89 -14.17 10.43 28.99
N GLU A 90 -13.54 9.26 29.13
CA GLU A 90 -12.65 8.71 28.13
C GLU A 90 -13.39 7.72 27.22
N LEU A 91 -13.10 7.74 25.91
CA LEU A 91 -13.55 6.68 25.01
C LEU A 91 -12.52 5.56 25.03
N VAL A 92 -12.87 4.41 25.60
CA VAL A 92 -12.07 3.19 25.53
C VAL A 92 -12.49 2.42 24.28
N TYR A 93 -11.61 2.41 23.28
CA TYR A 93 -11.83 1.72 22.02
C TYR A 93 -11.21 0.32 22.04
N VAL A 94 -12.00 -0.69 21.68
CA VAL A 94 -11.60 -2.10 21.67
C VAL A 94 -11.90 -2.71 20.29
N PRO A 95 -10.89 -2.96 19.45
CA PRO A 95 -11.08 -3.62 18.16
C PRO A 95 -11.23 -5.13 18.34
N ALA A 96 -12.45 -5.62 18.44
CA ALA A 96 -12.74 -7.01 18.82
C ALA A 96 -12.19 -8.05 17.83
N ALA A 97 -12.11 -7.71 16.55
CA ALA A 97 -11.52 -8.58 15.53
C ALA A 97 -10.05 -8.95 15.81
N ASN A 98 -9.35 -8.13 16.61
CA ASN A 98 -7.90 -8.21 16.81
C ASN A 98 -7.50 -8.92 18.12
N LEU A 99 -8.48 -9.23 18.97
CA LEU A 99 -8.23 -9.74 20.32
C LEU A 99 -7.98 -11.25 20.31
N ALA A 100 -6.94 -11.65 21.03
CA ALA A 100 -6.74 -13.00 21.53
C ALA A 100 -7.44 -13.15 22.90
N PRO A 101 -7.88 -14.36 23.30
CA PRO A 101 -8.61 -14.59 24.55
C PRO A 101 -8.00 -13.97 25.80
N ASP A 102 -6.67 -13.89 25.84
CA ASP A 102 -5.90 -13.39 26.99
C ASP A 102 -5.67 -11.86 26.96
N ASP A 103 -6.07 -11.16 25.90
CA ASP A 103 -5.85 -9.71 25.77
C ASP A 103 -6.80 -8.89 26.66
N LEU A 104 -8.04 -9.35 26.86
CA LEU A 104 -9.04 -8.66 27.69
C LEU A 104 -8.96 -9.05 29.17
N LEU A 105 -8.76 -10.35 29.41
CA LEU A 105 -8.83 -10.97 30.72
C LEU A 105 -7.90 -12.17 30.76
N VAL A 106 -6.95 -12.17 31.70
CA VAL A 106 -6.06 -13.32 31.93
C VAL A 106 -6.12 -13.75 33.39
N ASN A 107 -6.08 -15.06 33.63
CA ASN A 107 -5.84 -15.57 34.98
C ASN A 107 -4.33 -15.60 35.22
N ALA A 108 -3.84 -14.76 36.12
CA ALA A 108 -2.41 -14.66 36.41
C ALA A 108 -2.11 -14.95 37.89
N PRO A 109 -1.00 -15.64 38.19
CA PRO A 109 -0.51 -15.76 39.56
C PRO A 109 0.02 -14.40 40.00
N VAL A 110 -0.60 -13.83 41.03
CA VAL A 110 -0.18 -12.57 41.66
C VAL A 110 0.11 -12.81 43.13
N ARG A 111 1.09 -12.10 43.68
CA ARG A 111 1.33 -12.15 45.13
C ARG A 111 0.24 -11.38 45.83
N ASP A 112 -0.47 -12.04 46.74
CA ASP A 112 -1.42 -11.36 47.60
C ASP A 112 -0.67 -10.41 48.55
N PRO A 113 -1.00 -9.10 48.58
CA PRO A 113 -0.29 -8.14 49.41
C PRO A 113 -0.42 -8.40 50.92
N ARG A 114 -1.45 -9.16 51.35
CA ARG A 114 -1.71 -9.41 52.77
C ARG A 114 -1.06 -10.69 53.25
N SER A 115 -1.15 -11.78 52.49
CA SER A 115 -0.56 -13.08 52.88
C SER A 115 0.84 -13.31 52.32
N GLY A 116 1.24 -12.61 51.25
CA GLY A 116 2.49 -12.83 50.52
C GLY A 116 2.49 -14.07 49.64
N GLU A 117 1.43 -14.89 49.69
CA GLU A 117 1.26 -16.11 48.89
C GLU A 117 0.94 -15.78 47.43
N LEU A 118 1.27 -16.70 46.52
CA LEU A 118 0.83 -16.61 45.13
C LEU A 118 -0.62 -17.09 45.04
N VAL A 119 -1.51 -16.20 44.61
CA VAL A 119 -2.92 -16.48 44.37
C VAL A 119 -3.25 -16.27 42.90
N LEU A 120 -4.17 -17.06 42.37
CA LEU A 120 -4.68 -16.85 41.02
C LEU A 120 -5.75 -15.74 41.06
N ARG A 121 -5.56 -14.65 40.32
CA ARG A 121 -6.56 -13.58 40.15
C ARG A 121 -6.82 -13.31 38.68
N GLN A 122 -8.00 -12.77 38.37
CA GLN A 122 -8.30 -12.35 37.01
C GLN A 122 -7.82 -10.91 36.82
N LEU A 123 -6.89 -10.72 35.89
CA LEU A 123 -6.39 -9.40 35.53
C LEU A 123 -7.12 -8.93 34.28
N VAL A 124 -7.71 -7.74 34.36
CA VAL A 124 -8.32 -7.06 33.21
C VAL A 124 -7.30 -6.15 32.53
N MET A 125 -7.50 -5.96 31.23
CA MET A 125 -6.76 -4.97 30.44
C MET A 125 -6.76 -3.60 31.10
N ARG A 126 -5.58 -2.99 31.24
CA ARG A 126 -5.39 -1.70 31.92
C ARG A 126 -6.29 -0.57 31.38
N GLN A 127 -6.60 -0.58 30.09
CA GLN A 127 -7.49 0.41 29.45
C GLN A 127 -8.92 0.40 29.98
N LEU A 128 -9.38 -0.71 30.57
CA LEU A 128 -10.68 -0.80 31.24
C LEU A 128 -10.65 -0.20 32.67
N LYS A 129 -9.51 0.37 33.09
CA LYS A 129 -9.33 1.12 34.33
C LYS A 129 -8.61 2.46 34.05
N PRO A 130 -9.21 3.37 33.27
CA PRO A 130 -8.56 4.65 32.94
C PRO A 130 -8.48 5.61 34.14
N GLY A 131 -9.14 5.29 35.26
CA GLY A 131 -9.14 6.11 36.48
C GLY A 131 -10.13 7.28 36.48
N ARG A 132 -10.97 7.35 35.45
CA ARG A 132 -12.09 8.30 35.28
C ARG A 132 -13.24 7.59 34.59
N ASN A 133 -14.37 8.29 34.41
CA ASN A 133 -15.50 7.71 33.69
C ASN A 133 -15.10 7.36 32.25
N PHE A 134 -15.68 6.30 31.70
CA PHE A 134 -15.40 5.91 30.34
C PHE A 134 -16.59 5.29 29.62
N VAL A 135 -16.59 5.47 28.30
CA VAL A 135 -17.49 4.78 27.37
C VAL A 135 -16.67 3.71 26.66
N LEU A 136 -17.16 2.47 26.69
CA LEU A 136 -16.54 1.33 26.02
C LEU A 136 -17.15 1.16 24.63
N LEU A 137 -16.37 1.37 23.58
CA LEU A 137 -16.74 1.08 22.20
C LEU A 137 -16.00 -0.14 21.71
N ILE A 138 -16.74 -1.21 21.42
CA ILE A 138 -16.22 -2.45 20.85
C ILE A 138 -16.58 -2.48 19.36
N ASP A 139 -15.57 -2.49 18.50
CA ASP A 139 -15.72 -2.40 17.05
C ASP A 139 -15.47 -3.76 16.40
N ASP A 140 -16.20 -4.05 15.32
CA ASP A 140 -16.16 -5.32 14.58
C ASP A 140 -16.34 -6.56 15.49
N SER A 141 -17.23 -6.46 16.48
CA SER A 141 -17.49 -7.51 17.46
C SER A 141 -17.85 -8.84 16.79
N LEU A 142 -18.63 -8.84 15.70
CA LEU A 142 -19.04 -10.04 14.96
C LEU A 142 -17.90 -10.75 14.19
N GLN A 143 -16.72 -10.14 14.11
CA GLN A 143 -15.54 -10.75 13.49
C GLN A 143 -14.68 -11.52 14.50
N ALA A 144 -14.89 -11.32 15.80
CA ALA A 144 -14.12 -11.96 16.85
C ALA A 144 -14.34 -13.48 16.91
N GLY A 145 -13.31 -14.22 17.32
CA GLY A 145 -13.37 -15.67 17.51
C GLY A 145 -14.32 -16.08 18.65
N PRO A 146 -14.79 -17.33 18.69
CA PRO A 146 -15.83 -17.78 19.63
C PRO A 146 -15.53 -17.53 21.12
N ALA A 147 -14.26 -17.67 21.53
CA ALA A 147 -13.86 -17.41 22.92
C ALA A 147 -14.00 -15.92 23.31
N ILE A 148 -13.59 -15.02 22.41
CA ILE A 148 -13.76 -13.57 22.60
C ILE A 148 -15.23 -13.17 22.55
N GLN A 149 -16.02 -13.76 21.65
CA GLN A 149 -17.46 -13.50 21.59
C GLN A 149 -18.11 -13.69 22.97
N SER A 150 -17.82 -14.80 23.65
CA SER A 150 -18.35 -15.07 25.00
C SER A 150 -17.99 -13.99 26.02
N GLN A 151 -16.74 -13.51 26.02
CA GLN A 151 -16.31 -12.41 26.89
C GLN A 151 -17.03 -11.10 26.54
N LEU A 152 -17.13 -10.77 25.25
CA LEU A 152 -17.85 -9.58 24.78
C LEU A 152 -19.35 -9.66 25.10
N MET A 153 -19.93 -10.86 25.14
CA MET A 153 -21.33 -11.04 25.52
C MET A 153 -21.56 -10.78 27.00
N GLN A 154 -20.61 -11.14 27.86
CA GLN A 154 -20.64 -10.80 29.28
C GLN A 154 -20.66 -9.27 29.46
N ILE A 155 -19.79 -8.57 28.73
CA ILE A 155 -19.70 -7.11 28.72
C ILE A 155 -21.02 -6.51 28.20
N ALA A 156 -21.50 -6.95 27.04
CA ALA A 156 -22.68 -6.37 26.40
C ALA A 156 -23.96 -6.59 27.20
N CYS A 157 -24.12 -7.73 27.88
CA CYS A 157 -25.33 -8.03 28.63
C CYS A 157 -25.34 -7.45 30.05
N ASN A 158 -24.23 -7.54 30.76
CA ASN A 158 -24.19 -7.28 32.21
C ASN A 158 -23.20 -6.17 32.60
N TRP A 159 -22.37 -5.70 31.65
CA TRP A 159 -21.22 -4.82 31.89
C TRP A 159 -20.25 -5.41 32.91
N THR A 160 -20.03 -6.71 32.80
CA THR A 160 -19.03 -7.44 33.59
C THR A 160 -18.04 -8.15 32.67
N LEU A 161 -16.82 -8.33 33.16
CA LEU A 161 -15.78 -9.11 32.49
C LEU A 161 -15.04 -9.94 33.54
N GLY A 162 -15.28 -11.26 33.54
CA GLY A 162 -14.84 -12.11 34.63
C GLY A 162 -15.44 -11.68 35.97
N GLU A 163 -14.59 -11.47 36.97
CA GLU A 163 -14.94 -10.97 38.31
C GLU A 163 -15.11 -9.45 38.40
N HIS A 164 -14.85 -8.70 37.33
CA HIS A 164 -14.87 -7.23 37.35
C HIS A 164 -16.21 -6.68 36.88
N ASP A 165 -16.82 -5.80 37.70
CA ASP A 165 -17.93 -4.95 37.28
C ASP A 165 -17.37 -3.67 36.63
N LEU A 166 -17.64 -3.48 35.34
CA LEU A 166 -17.12 -2.34 34.59
C LEU A 166 -17.69 -1.02 35.11
N ARG A 167 -18.89 -1.01 35.68
CA ARG A 167 -19.48 0.21 36.29
C ARG A 167 -18.67 0.67 37.49
N ALA A 168 -18.24 -0.28 38.32
CA ALA A 168 -17.36 0.00 39.46
C ALA A 168 -15.98 0.52 39.02
N LEU A 169 -15.58 0.26 37.77
CA LEU A 169 -14.36 0.80 37.16
C LEU A 169 -14.57 2.16 36.47
N GLY A 170 -15.79 2.70 36.45
CA GLY A 170 -16.15 3.97 35.83
C GLY A 170 -16.83 3.86 34.47
N CYS A 171 -17.23 2.66 34.01
CA CYS A 171 -17.93 2.52 32.74
C CYS A 171 -19.34 3.10 32.80
N ILE A 172 -19.65 4.08 31.94
CA ILE A 172 -20.95 4.74 31.86
C ILE A 172 -21.74 4.39 30.59
N GLY A 173 -21.14 3.65 29.67
CA GLY A 173 -21.79 3.23 28.42
C GLY A 173 -21.01 2.13 27.72
N VAL A 174 -21.73 1.16 27.15
CA VAL A 174 -21.17 0.06 26.35
C VAL A 174 -21.82 0.07 24.98
N PHE A 175 -20.99 0.06 23.93
CA PHE A 175 -21.44 0.11 22.55
C PHE A 175 -20.74 -0.94 21.69
N LEU A 176 -21.51 -1.53 20.79
CA LEU A 176 -21.04 -2.49 19.80
C LEU A 176 -21.25 -1.89 18.41
N ALA A 177 -20.17 -1.64 17.68
CA ALA A 177 -20.24 -1.16 16.29
C ALA A 177 -19.88 -2.31 15.35
N ASP A 178 -20.84 -2.72 14.52
CA ASP A 178 -20.68 -3.86 13.61
C ASP A 178 -21.04 -3.47 12.16
N ASN A 179 -20.50 -4.24 11.21
CA ASN A 179 -20.90 -4.19 9.81
C ASN A 179 -22.04 -5.19 9.55
N GLU A 180 -23.01 -4.80 8.73
CA GLU A 180 -24.20 -5.62 8.44
C GLU A 180 -23.94 -6.71 7.38
N SER A 181 -22.85 -6.57 6.61
CA SER A 181 -22.55 -7.46 5.47
C SER A 181 -22.02 -8.82 5.93
N LEU A 182 -22.69 -9.90 5.52
CA LEU A 182 -22.27 -11.29 5.80
C LEU A 182 -20.94 -11.67 5.15
N ALA A 183 -20.54 -10.97 4.09
CA ALA A 183 -19.24 -11.15 3.48
C ALA A 183 -18.10 -10.62 4.37
N GLU A 184 -18.42 -9.83 5.39
CA GLU A 184 -17.48 -9.16 6.30
C GLU A 184 -17.59 -9.65 7.75
N THR A 185 -18.59 -10.46 8.09
CA THR A 185 -18.79 -11.01 9.46
C THR A 185 -18.46 -12.49 9.53
N ALA A 186 -17.83 -12.94 10.63
CA ALA A 186 -17.54 -14.37 10.85
C ALA A 186 -18.72 -15.15 11.45
N ALA A 187 -19.69 -14.46 12.05
CA ALA A 187 -20.85 -15.04 12.71
C ALA A 187 -22.08 -14.13 12.62
N ARG A 188 -23.28 -14.73 12.67
CA ARG A 188 -24.52 -14.03 13.03
C ARG A 188 -24.79 -14.26 14.51
N ARG A 189 -25.17 -13.22 15.25
CA ARG A 189 -25.80 -13.42 16.57
C ARG A 189 -27.19 -13.96 16.34
N SER A 190 -27.38 -15.24 16.63
CA SER A 190 -28.68 -15.93 16.50
C SER A 190 -29.38 -16.13 17.84
N ASP A 191 -28.68 -15.88 18.96
CA ASP A 191 -29.26 -16.03 20.28
C ASP A 191 -30.17 -14.84 20.62
N PHE A 192 -31.47 -15.10 20.65
CA PHE A 192 -32.50 -14.11 20.96
C PHE A 192 -32.31 -13.50 22.36
N ALA A 193 -31.88 -14.29 23.35
CA ALA A 193 -31.71 -13.80 24.72
C ALA A 193 -30.57 -12.78 24.84
N ILE A 194 -29.62 -12.83 23.91
CA ILE A 194 -28.54 -11.85 23.77
C ILE A 194 -29.05 -10.61 23.04
N LEU A 195 -29.76 -10.80 21.92
CA LEU A 195 -30.27 -9.69 21.11
C LEU A 195 -31.29 -8.82 21.87
N ASP A 196 -32.13 -9.42 22.72
CA ASP A 196 -33.15 -8.72 23.51
C ASP A 196 -32.58 -7.81 24.61
N ARG A 197 -31.28 -7.95 24.93
CA ARG A 197 -30.59 -7.15 25.97
C ARG A 197 -29.90 -5.90 25.43
N MET A 198 -30.00 -5.64 24.14
CA MET A 198 -29.30 -4.53 23.47
C MET A 198 -30.31 -3.69 22.69
N VAL A 199 -30.15 -2.38 22.73
CA VAL A 199 -30.92 -1.50 21.85
C VAL A 199 -30.15 -1.35 20.56
N THR A 200 -30.79 -1.63 19.42
CA THR A 200 -30.12 -1.62 18.12
C THR A 200 -30.55 -0.43 17.28
N ILE A 201 -29.59 0.26 16.68
CA ILE A 201 -29.81 1.24 15.63
C ILE A 201 -29.10 0.80 14.34
N LYS A 202 -29.78 1.00 13.21
CA LYS A 202 -29.17 0.90 11.89
C LYS A 202 -28.86 2.31 11.39
N VAL A 203 -27.60 2.53 11.04
CA VAL A 203 -27.08 3.83 10.60
C VAL A 203 -26.57 3.76 9.16
N THR A 204 -26.78 4.85 8.45
CA THR A 204 -26.23 5.14 7.13
C THR A 204 -25.22 6.29 7.24
N ALA A 205 -24.55 6.61 6.14
CA ALA A 205 -23.71 7.81 6.09
C ALA A 205 -24.48 9.12 6.39
N ASN A 206 -25.80 9.18 6.27
CA ASN A 206 -26.53 10.40 6.63
C ASN A 206 -26.76 10.58 8.14
N ASP A 207 -26.55 9.52 8.92
CA ASP A 207 -26.82 9.49 10.35
C ASP A 207 -25.59 9.86 11.20
N THR A 208 -24.44 10.10 10.54
CA THR A 208 -23.15 10.43 11.15
C THR A 208 -22.71 11.85 10.80
N ALA A 209 -21.81 12.42 11.61
CA ALA A 209 -21.35 13.81 11.47
C ALA A 209 -20.19 14.00 10.45
N TRP A 210 -20.02 13.09 9.49
CA TRP A 210 -18.84 13.05 8.62
C TRP A 210 -18.64 14.31 7.77
N ARG A 211 -19.72 14.97 7.31
CA ARG A 211 -19.62 16.19 6.50
C ARG A 211 -18.93 17.32 7.26
N GLU A 212 -19.26 17.46 8.53
CA GLU A 212 -18.65 18.47 9.39
C GLU A 212 -17.21 18.11 9.74
N ALA A 213 -16.92 16.82 9.96
CA ALA A 213 -15.56 16.34 10.11
C ALA A 213 -14.69 16.68 8.89
N LEU A 214 -15.19 16.44 7.67
CA LEU A 214 -14.44 16.76 6.44
C LEU A 214 -14.25 18.26 6.24
N ARG A 215 -15.25 19.10 6.54
CA ARG A 215 -15.08 20.56 6.47
C ARG A 215 -13.99 21.07 7.39
N ARG A 216 -13.92 20.53 8.61
CA ARG A 216 -12.86 20.88 9.57
C ARG A 216 -11.49 20.35 9.15
N ALA A 217 -11.43 19.17 8.53
CA ALA A 217 -10.19 18.57 8.06
C ALA A 217 -9.63 19.26 6.81
N PHE A 218 -10.50 19.80 5.95
CA PHE A 218 -10.14 20.44 4.69
C PHE A 218 -10.73 21.86 4.58
N PRO A 219 -10.35 22.79 5.48
CA PRO A 219 -10.91 24.14 5.52
C PRO A 219 -10.57 24.97 4.27
N GLN A 220 -9.57 24.55 3.49
CA GLN A 220 -9.19 25.17 2.23
C GLN A 220 -10.18 24.93 1.08
N PHE A 221 -11.12 23.99 1.22
CA PHE A 221 -12.09 23.64 0.18
C PHE A 221 -13.52 23.97 0.60
N ASP A 222 -14.30 24.56 -0.31
CA ASP A 222 -15.76 24.56 -0.16
C ASP A 222 -16.33 23.20 -0.60
N LEU A 223 -16.64 22.35 0.38
CA LEU A 223 -17.13 21.00 0.14
C LEU A 223 -18.63 20.95 -0.22
N THR A 224 -19.34 22.08 -0.30
CA THR A 224 -20.79 22.11 -0.56
C THR A 224 -21.15 21.48 -1.91
N ALA A 225 -20.40 21.79 -2.97
CA ALA A 225 -20.62 21.18 -4.28
C ALA A 225 -20.29 19.68 -4.27
N VAL A 226 -19.21 19.28 -3.61
CA VAL A 226 -18.81 17.86 -3.47
C VAL A 226 -19.88 17.06 -2.74
N PHE A 227 -20.46 17.59 -1.65
CA PHE A 227 -21.53 16.90 -0.91
C PHE A 227 -22.81 16.76 -1.73
N ARG A 228 -23.15 17.75 -2.57
CA ARG A 228 -24.26 17.64 -3.52
C ARG A 228 -23.99 16.57 -4.58
N LEU A 229 -22.79 16.55 -5.16
CA LEU A 229 -22.36 15.53 -6.12
C LEU A 229 -22.46 14.13 -5.51
N TRP A 230 -21.96 13.95 -4.29
CA TRP A 230 -22.04 12.68 -3.57
C TRP A 230 -23.50 12.27 -3.32
N ALA A 231 -24.35 13.19 -2.85
CA ALA A 231 -25.75 12.91 -2.57
C ALA A 231 -26.58 12.55 -3.82
N ALA A 232 -26.18 13.07 -4.99
CA ALA A 232 -26.79 12.74 -6.27
C ALA A 232 -26.39 11.36 -6.81
N GLN A 233 -25.36 10.71 -6.23
CA GLN A 233 -24.94 9.38 -6.67
C GLN A 233 -25.93 8.30 -6.22
N PRO A 234 -26.13 7.25 -7.04
CA PRO A 234 -26.93 6.10 -6.65
C PRO A 234 -26.27 5.34 -5.47
N PRO A 235 -27.05 4.56 -4.69
CA PRO A 235 -26.56 3.88 -3.48
C PRO A 235 -25.31 3.02 -3.71
N GLU A 236 -25.22 2.35 -4.86
CA GLU A 236 -24.11 1.48 -5.24
C GLU A 236 -22.79 2.25 -5.31
N ILE A 237 -22.81 3.43 -5.93
CA ILE A 237 -21.64 4.31 -6.02
C ILE A 237 -21.34 4.94 -4.66
N ARG A 238 -22.35 5.33 -3.89
CA ARG A 238 -22.13 5.91 -2.54
C ARG A 238 -21.49 4.92 -1.57
N ARG A 239 -21.77 3.63 -1.71
CA ARG A 239 -21.11 2.56 -0.95
C ARG A 239 -19.60 2.49 -1.26
N LEU A 240 -19.24 2.59 -2.55
CA LEU A 240 -17.84 2.57 -3.00
C LEU A 240 -17.11 3.89 -2.65
N LEU A 241 -17.80 5.01 -2.87
CA LEU A 241 -17.39 6.36 -2.51
C LEU A 241 -17.84 6.69 -1.07
N SER A 242 -17.50 5.83 -0.11
CA SER A 242 -17.78 6.06 1.30
C SER A 242 -17.19 7.40 1.80
N PRO A 243 -17.68 7.99 2.90
CA PRO A 243 -17.08 9.19 3.49
C PRO A 243 -15.56 9.10 3.69
N ARG A 244 -15.04 7.93 4.11
CA ARG A 244 -13.59 7.66 4.18
C ARG A 244 -12.91 7.69 2.81
N THR A 245 -13.49 7.05 1.80
CA THR A 245 -12.95 7.11 0.42
C THR A 245 -12.91 8.56 -0.09
N LEU A 246 -13.95 9.34 0.22
CA LEU A 246 -14.01 10.76 -0.13
C LEU A 246 -12.94 11.58 0.61
N GLU A 247 -12.73 11.33 1.90
CA GLU A 247 -11.63 11.91 2.68
C GLU A 247 -10.27 11.69 2.00
N HIS A 248 -10.02 10.47 1.53
CA HIS A 248 -8.79 10.12 0.83
C HIS A 248 -8.66 10.88 -0.50
N ILE A 249 -9.73 11.01 -1.26
CA ILE A 249 -9.75 11.82 -2.49
C ILE A 249 -9.42 13.29 -2.17
N LEU A 250 -10.01 13.86 -1.11
CA LEU A 250 -9.73 15.23 -0.67
C LEU A 250 -8.28 15.40 -0.20
N ALA A 251 -7.72 14.41 0.51
CA ALA A 251 -6.32 14.38 0.92
C ALA A 251 -5.37 14.39 -0.29
N ASN A 252 -5.67 13.58 -1.32
CA ASN A 252 -4.89 13.57 -2.56
C ASN A 252 -5.04 14.87 -3.35
N ALA A 253 -6.24 15.46 -3.39
CA ALA A 253 -6.49 16.77 -4.00
C ALA A 253 -5.63 17.87 -3.35
N ALA A 254 -5.56 17.90 -2.01
CA ALA A 254 -4.79 18.88 -1.26
C ALA A 254 -3.28 18.83 -1.54
N GLU A 255 -2.73 17.65 -1.85
CA GLU A 255 -1.31 17.47 -2.23
C GLU A 255 -1.07 17.54 -3.76
N GLY A 256 -2.13 17.79 -4.54
CA GLY A 256 -2.08 17.90 -5.99
C GLY A 256 -1.74 16.59 -6.70
N PHE A 257 -2.15 15.46 -6.11
CA PHE A 257 -2.02 14.11 -6.65
C PHE A 257 -3.21 13.73 -7.53
N PRO A 258 -3.07 12.72 -8.42
CA PRO A 258 -4.19 12.10 -9.11
C PRO A 258 -5.28 11.67 -8.12
N LEU A 259 -6.54 12.07 -8.34
CA LEU A 259 -7.61 11.76 -7.39
C LEU A 259 -7.87 10.25 -7.28
N VAL A 260 -7.58 9.51 -8.35
CA VAL A 260 -7.67 8.05 -8.41
C VAL A 260 -6.77 7.36 -7.37
N TRP A 261 -5.71 8.03 -6.88
CA TRP A 261 -4.86 7.47 -5.82
C TRP A 261 -5.58 7.35 -4.48
N GLY A 262 -6.61 8.17 -4.24
CA GLY A 262 -7.51 8.06 -3.08
C GLY A 262 -8.49 6.89 -3.15
N LEU A 263 -8.64 6.25 -4.32
CA LEU A 263 -9.47 5.05 -4.45
C LEU A 263 -8.68 3.80 -3.99
N PRO A 264 -9.29 2.88 -3.24
CA PRO A 264 -8.64 1.67 -2.74
C PRO A 264 -8.06 0.73 -3.83
N LEU A 265 -7.01 -0.02 -3.51
CA LEU A 265 -6.56 -1.18 -4.30
C LEU A 265 -7.18 -2.47 -3.77
N LEU A 266 -8.19 -2.99 -4.47
CA LEU A 266 -8.88 -4.25 -4.18
C LEU A 266 -8.28 -5.40 -4.96
N ASN A 267 -7.72 -6.37 -4.26
CA ASN A 267 -7.08 -7.54 -4.83
C ASN A 267 -6.03 -7.16 -5.88
N GLY A 268 -5.32 -6.06 -5.62
CA GLY A 268 -4.31 -5.46 -6.49
C GLY A 268 -4.83 -4.70 -7.70
N THR A 269 -6.14 -4.50 -7.83
CA THR A 269 -6.76 -3.68 -8.87
C THR A 269 -7.39 -2.44 -8.25
N ARG A 270 -7.27 -1.29 -8.92
CA ARG A 270 -7.94 -0.07 -8.47
C ARG A 270 -9.45 -0.27 -8.42
N LEU A 271 -10.07 0.10 -7.29
CA LEU A 271 -11.51 0.18 -7.18
C LEU A 271 -12.07 1.08 -8.28
N ARG A 272 -13.04 0.56 -9.04
CA ARG A 272 -13.78 1.31 -10.03
C ARG A 272 -15.10 1.77 -9.41
N LEU A 273 -15.47 3.02 -9.62
CA LEU A 273 -16.78 3.55 -9.30
C LEU A 273 -17.75 3.14 -10.40
N ALA A 274 -18.11 1.86 -10.41
CA ALA A 274 -18.89 1.24 -11.47
C ALA A 274 -20.32 0.89 -11.02
N LEU A 275 -21.25 0.98 -11.96
CA LEU A 275 -22.64 0.54 -11.79
C LEU A 275 -22.83 -0.87 -12.37
N PRO A 276 -23.72 -1.69 -11.80
CA PRO A 276 -24.19 -2.90 -12.48
C PRO A 276 -24.73 -2.51 -13.86
N ALA A 277 -24.32 -3.23 -14.89
CA ALA A 277 -24.84 -2.96 -16.22
C ALA A 277 -26.31 -3.40 -16.34
N ALA A 278 -27.07 -2.73 -17.20
CA ALA A 278 -28.48 -3.08 -17.44
C ALA A 278 -28.61 -4.50 -18.01
N GLU A 279 -29.70 -5.18 -17.69
CA GLU A 279 -30.00 -6.49 -18.27
C GLU A 279 -30.01 -6.40 -19.81
N GLY A 280 -29.24 -7.27 -20.46
CA GLY A 280 -29.11 -7.33 -21.92
C GLY A 280 -27.83 -6.73 -22.51
N THR A 281 -26.97 -6.07 -21.71
CA THR A 281 -25.64 -5.63 -22.19
C THR A 281 -24.57 -6.70 -22.02
N ARG A 282 -23.61 -6.76 -22.96
CA ARG A 282 -22.44 -7.67 -22.89
C ARG A 282 -21.45 -7.28 -21.78
N ALA A 283 -21.44 -6.01 -21.39
CA ALA A 283 -20.67 -5.52 -20.25
C ALA A 283 -21.37 -5.91 -18.94
N LYS A 284 -20.60 -6.30 -17.92
CA LYS A 284 -21.14 -6.59 -16.57
C LYS A 284 -21.33 -5.34 -15.72
N GLU A 285 -20.56 -4.29 -16.00
CA GLU A 285 -20.55 -3.04 -15.24
C GLU A 285 -20.27 -1.84 -16.15
N VAL A 286 -20.75 -0.66 -15.76
CA VAL A 286 -20.48 0.64 -16.40
C VAL A 286 -19.56 1.46 -15.50
N ASP A 287 -18.31 1.63 -15.90
CA ASP A 287 -17.29 2.38 -15.13
C ASP A 287 -17.51 3.90 -15.27
N ARG A 288 -17.77 4.58 -14.15
CA ARG A 288 -17.95 6.03 -14.06
C ARG A 288 -16.83 6.71 -13.28
N THR A 289 -15.71 6.02 -13.07
CA THR A 289 -14.60 6.51 -12.23
C THR A 289 -14.07 7.87 -12.71
N GLY A 290 -13.72 7.99 -14.00
CA GLY A 290 -13.19 9.25 -14.55
C GLY A 290 -14.18 10.39 -14.41
N GLU A 291 -15.42 10.18 -14.85
CA GLU A 291 -16.51 11.18 -14.80
C GLU A 291 -16.72 11.72 -13.37
N ILE A 292 -16.83 10.84 -12.37
CA ILE A 292 -17.08 11.24 -10.99
C ILE A 292 -15.88 11.98 -10.41
N LEU A 293 -14.66 11.50 -10.65
CA LEU A 293 -13.45 12.14 -10.14
C LEU A 293 -13.22 13.51 -10.80
N ASP A 294 -13.49 13.66 -12.08
CA ASP A 294 -13.39 14.95 -12.78
C ASP A 294 -14.43 15.95 -12.27
N ALA A 295 -15.66 15.50 -11.99
CA ALA A 295 -16.69 16.34 -11.38
C ALA A 295 -16.30 16.80 -9.96
N ILE A 296 -15.68 15.92 -9.15
CA ILE A 296 -15.14 16.29 -7.83
C ILE A 296 -14.00 17.29 -7.99
N ALA A 297 -13.06 17.06 -8.91
CA ALA A 297 -11.94 17.96 -9.17
C ALA A 297 -12.40 19.36 -9.59
N ALA A 298 -13.40 19.43 -10.49
CA ALA A 298 -14.04 20.68 -10.90
C ALA A 298 -14.72 21.39 -9.72
N ALA A 299 -15.44 20.65 -8.86
CA ALA A 299 -16.08 21.21 -7.67
C ALA A 299 -15.08 21.76 -6.65
N LEU A 300 -13.88 21.19 -6.58
CA LEU A 300 -12.79 21.64 -5.70
C LEU A 300 -11.90 22.70 -6.35
N ASN A 301 -12.09 22.99 -7.64
CA ASN A 301 -11.20 23.85 -8.44
C ASN A 301 -9.73 23.37 -8.42
N VAL A 302 -9.51 22.06 -8.57
CA VAL A 302 -8.18 21.43 -8.61
C VAL A 302 -8.01 20.58 -9.88
N PRO A 303 -6.78 20.36 -10.37
CA PRO A 303 -6.55 19.48 -11.51
C PRO A 303 -6.63 18.00 -11.11
N ASN A 304 -7.38 17.19 -11.87
CA ASN A 304 -7.30 15.73 -11.80
C ASN A 304 -6.26 15.20 -12.79
N ARG A 305 -5.00 15.12 -12.35
CA ARG A 305 -3.89 14.67 -13.21
C ARG A 305 -3.96 13.15 -13.41
N SER A 306 -3.60 12.68 -14.61
CA SER A 306 -3.42 11.24 -14.87
C SER A 306 -2.09 10.69 -14.31
N ALA A 307 -1.05 11.53 -14.25
CA ALA A 307 0.26 11.17 -13.75
C ALA A 307 0.97 12.39 -13.13
N ILE A 308 1.99 12.11 -12.31
CA ILE A 308 2.91 13.11 -11.76
C ILE A 308 4.34 12.60 -11.86
N ALA A 309 5.29 13.52 -11.96
CA ALA A 309 6.71 13.17 -11.86
C ALA A 309 7.05 12.67 -10.45
N ASP A 310 7.93 11.67 -10.39
CA ASP A 310 8.47 11.08 -9.17
C ASP A 310 7.37 10.66 -8.15
N PRO A 311 6.45 9.79 -8.58
CA PRO A 311 5.24 9.50 -7.82
C PRO A 311 5.54 8.88 -6.46
N VAL A 312 6.52 7.97 -6.38
CA VAL A 312 6.89 7.28 -5.13
C VAL A 312 7.43 8.26 -4.10
N ARG A 313 8.41 9.12 -4.48
CA ARG A 313 9.02 10.01 -3.49
C ARG A 313 8.06 11.10 -3.03
N ARG A 314 7.25 11.64 -3.94
CA ARG A 314 6.21 12.63 -3.58
C ARG A 314 5.19 12.04 -2.61
N LEU A 315 4.71 10.83 -2.88
CA LEU A 315 3.75 10.14 -2.01
C LEU A 315 4.31 9.91 -0.60
N VAL A 316 5.53 9.36 -0.49
CA VAL A 316 6.15 9.07 0.81
C VAL A 316 6.46 10.35 1.59
N ARG A 317 6.91 11.43 0.93
CA ARG A 317 7.09 12.74 1.60
C ARG A 317 5.78 13.29 2.12
N ALA A 318 4.70 13.22 1.33
CA ALA A 318 3.37 13.61 1.78
C ALA A 318 2.90 12.76 2.97
N ALA A 319 3.18 11.44 2.94
CA ALA A 319 2.82 10.56 4.05
C ALA A 319 3.53 10.93 5.35
N LEU A 320 4.83 11.24 5.30
CA LEU A 320 5.64 11.69 6.45
C LEU A 320 5.21 13.06 7.00
N LYS A 321 4.82 13.97 6.10
CA LYS A 321 4.33 15.31 6.43
C LYS A 321 2.96 15.24 7.11
N ASN A 322 2.02 14.50 6.52
CA ASN A 322 0.61 14.54 6.88
C ASN A 322 0.15 13.37 7.76
N ARG A 323 1.06 12.51 8.20
CA ARG A 323 0.75 11.32 9.01
C ARG A 323 -0.22 10.38 8.29
N TRP A 324 0.17 9.93 7.10
CA TRP A 324 -0.64 8.99 6.30
C TRP A 324 -0.14 7.55 6.37
N CYS A 325 -1.09 6.64 6.18
CA CYS A 325 -0.85 5.25 5.82
C CYS A 325 -1.01 5.12 4.31
N VAL A 326 0.05 4.72 3.60
CA VAL A 326 0.06 4.66 2.14
C VAL A 326 0.46 3.26 1.65
N LEU A 327 -0.04 2.89 0.48
CA LEU A 327 0.24 1.61 -0.16
C LEU A 327 0.99 1.83 -1.46
N VAL A 328 2.10 1.12 -1.66
CA VAL A 328 2.85 1.09 -2.91
C VAL A 328 2.84 -0.34 -3.44
N GLN A 329 2.10 -0.55 -4.52
CA GLN A 329 2.09 -1.80 -5.26
C GLN A 329 3.03 -1.70 -6.45
N GLY A 330 3.89 -2.69 -6.63
CA GLY A 330 4.73 -2.76 -7.82
C GLY A 330 5.37 -4.14 -7.98
N PRO A 331 5.85 -4.47 -9.20
CA PRO A 331 6.43 -5.78 -9.48
C PRO A 331 7.61 -6.12 -8.55
N PRO A 332 7.91 -7.41 -8.36
CA PRO A 332 9.04 -7.81 -7.53
C PRO A 332 10.36 -7.30 -8.11
N GLY A 333 11.29 -6.90 -7.24
CA GLY A 333 12.65 -6.52 -7.66
C GLY A 333 12.75 -5.20 -8.44
N CYS A 334 11.74 -4.31 -8.39
CA CYS A 334 11.79 -2.98 -9.02
C CYS A 334 12.51 -1.90 -8.18
N GLY A 335 12.81 -2.17 -6.89
CA GLY A 335 13.50 -1.22 -6.00
C GLY A 335 12.60 -0.45 -5.02
N LYS A 336 11.30 -0.79 -4.94
CA LYS A 336 10.32 -0.12 -4.06
C LYS A 336 10.78 -0.01 -2.60
N THR A 337 11.26 -1.11 -2.02
CA THR A 337 11.69 -1.17 -0.62
C THR A 337 12.88 -0.26 -0.36
N GLU A 338 13.90 -0.31 -1.21
CA GLU A 338 15.12 0.49 -1.04
C GLU A 338 14.85 1.99 -1.20
N VAL A 339 14.04 2.40 -2.18
CA VAL A 339 13.68 3.82 -2.36
C VAL A 339 12.92 4.35 -1.16
N VAL A 340 11.95 3.60 -0.64
CA VAL A 340 11.17 4.01 0.53
C VAL A 340 12.06 4.11 1.77
N ARG A 341 12.94 3.14 2.00
CA ARG A 341 13.87 3.17 3.15
C ARG A 341 14.83 4.34 3.07
N ALA A 342 15.47 4.55 1.92
CA ALA A 342 16.39 5.66 1.69
C ALA A 342 15.70 7.02 1.90
N LEU A 343 14.47 7.17 1.40
CA LEU A 343 13.72 8.41 1.54
C LEU A 343 13.28 8.70 2.98
N ILE A 344 12.85 7.67 3.72
CA ILE A 344 12.54 7.83 5.15
C ILE A 344 13.80 8.23 5.92
N GLN A 345 14.93 7.59 5.63
CA GLN A 345 16.21 7.93 6.26
C GLN A 345 16.67 9.35 5.91
N GLU A 346 16.46 9.79 4.67
CA GLU A 346 16.76 11.16 4.24
C GLU A 346 15.93 12.19 5.02
N VAL A 347 14.63 11.95 5.17
CA VAL A 347 13.68 12.90 5.76
C VAL A 347 13.71 12.89 7.30
N LEU A 348 13.72 11.70 7.91
CA LEU A 348 13.68 11.56 9.37
C LEU A 348 15.07 11.47 10.01
N ARG A 349 16.14 11.34 9.21
CA ARG A 349 17.52 11.08 9.69
C ARG A 349 17.62 9.84 10.58
N ARG A 350 16.71 8.88 10.40
CA ARG A 350 16.62 7.62 11.15
C ARG A 350 16.16 6.50 10.23
N ASP A 351 16.58 5.29 10.54
CA ASP A 351 16.09 4.12 9.82
C ASP A 351 14.59 3.89 10.10
N PRO A 352 13.82 3.49 9.08
CA PRO A 352 12.45 3.06 9.30
C PRO A 352 12.38 1.82 10.19
N LEU A 353 11.29 1.69 10.94
CA LEU A 353 10.89 0.42 11.54
C LEU A 353 10.45 -0.52 10.40
N TYR A 354 11.31 -1.47 10.05
CA TYR A 354 11.08 -2.36 8.92
C TYR A 354 10.54 -3.72 9.39
N PHE A 355 9.39 -4.11 8.85
CA PHE A 355 8.79 -5.42 9.12
C PHE A 355 8.53 -6.16 7.82
N SER A 356 9.11 -7.35 7.72
CA SER A 356 8.88 -8.27 6.61
C SER A 356 7.72 -9.19 6.98
N LEU A 357 6.53 -8.90 6.45
CA LEU A 357 5.31 -9.57 6.86
C LEU A 357 5.19 -11.09 6.58
N PRO A 358 6.00 -11.74 5.72
CA PRO A 358 6.12 -13.19 5.68
C PRO A 358 6.71 -13.84 6.93
N VAL A 359 7.49 -13.10 7.71
CA VAL A 359 8.28 -13.65 8.84
C VAL A 359 8.00 -12.94 10.17
N THR A 360 7.40 -11.76 10.14
CA THR A 360 7.00 -11.04 11.35
C THR A 360 5.71 -11.64 11.92
N ASN A 361 5.81 -12.29 13.08
CA ASN A 361 4.63 -12.61 13.87
C ASN A 361 4.17 -11.35 14.59
N VAL A 362 2.86 -11.08 14.59
CA VAL A 362 2.34 -9.84 15.19
C VAL A 362 2.38 -9.88 16.72
N GLU A 363 2.45 -11.08 17.31
CA GLU A 363 2.71 -11.30 18.74
C GLU A 363 4.10 -10.80 19.16
N ASP A 364 5.06 -10.72 18.24
CA ASP A 364 6.39 -10.15 18.52
C ASP A 364 6.35 -8.62 18.69
N LEU A 365 5.25 -7.97 18.28
CA LEU A 365 5.10 -6.51 18.37
C LEU A 365 4.60 -6.05 19.74
N CYS A 366 3.88 -6.92 20.46
CA CYS A 366 3.42 -6.65 21.81
C CYS A 366 3.11 -7.91 22.61
N ALA A 367 3.46 -7.91 23.88
CA ALA A 367 3.19 -9.01 24.81
C ALA A 367 2.46 -8.51 26.07
N PRO A 368 1.36 -9.16 26.49
CA PRO A 368 0.69 -8.84 27.74
C PRO A 368 1.53 -9.31 28.93
N VAL A 369 1.65 -8.46 29.97
CA VAL A 369 2.34 -8.75 31.21
C VAL A 369 1.53 -8.28 32.44
N PRO A 370 1.50 -9.06 33.52
CA PRO A 370 0.92 -8.61 34.78
C PRO A 370 1.60 -7.36 35.32
N SER A 371 0.80 -6.36 35.65
CA SER A 371 1.22 -5.11 36.29
C SER A 371 1.13 -5.21 37.82
N PRO A 372 1.99 -4.52 38.58
CA PRO A 372 1.92 -4.48 40.05
C PRO A 372 0.58 -3.98 40.62
N ASP A 373 -0.20 -3.22 39.85
CA ASP A 373 -1.53 -2.72 40.24
C ASP A 373 -2.68 -3.72 40.02
N GLY A 374 -2.36 -4.96 39.62
CA GLY A 374 -3.35 -5.99 39.36
C GLY A 374 -4.11 -5.79 38.05
N THR A 375 -3.48 -5.15 37.05
CA THR A 375 -3.97 -5.07 35.66
C THR A 375 -3.07 -5.82 34.69
N LEU A 376 -3.53 -5.99 33.46
CA LEU A 376 -2.71 -6.46 32.35
C LEU A 376 -2.18 -5.26 31.56
N ASP A 377 -0.86 -5.07 31.52
CA ASP A 377 -0.20 -4.07 30.68
C ASP A 377 0.36 -4.75 29.42
N ASN A 378 0.50 -4.01 28.33
CA ASN A 378 1.08 -4.51 27.09
C ASN A 378 2.47 -3.92 26.91
N LEU A 379 3.49 -4.79 26.96
CA LEU A 379 4.85 -4.44 26.56
C LEU A 379 4.89 -4.31 25.05
N LEU A 380 5.33 -3.16 24.56
CA LEU A 380 5.52 -2.92 23.14
C LEU A 380 6.94 -3.30 22.73
N ALA A 381 7.11 -3.75 21.49
CA ALA A 381 8.44 -3.89 20.91
C ALA A 381 9.20 -2.56 21.03
N ALA A 382 10.48 -2.63 21.39
CA ALA A 382 11.29 -1.44 21.73
C ALA A 382 11.23 -0.35 20.66
N GLY A 383 11.18 -0.72 19.38
CA GLY A 383 11.07 0.22 18.26
C GLY A 383 9.81 1.08 18.27
N PHE A 384 8.71 0.65 18.90
CA PHE A 384 7.47 1.43 19.03
C PHE A 384 7.42 2.35 20.26
N THR A 385 8.44 2.28 21.11
CA THR A 385 8.56 3.13 22.32
C THR A 385 9.28 4.45 22.02
N GLY A 386 9.20 5.42 22.92
CA GLY A 386 9.84 6.74 22.77
C GLY A 386 9.06 7.74 21.91
N ASP A 387 9.39 9.03 22.04
CA ASP A 387 8.69 10.14 21.39
C ASP A 387 9.34 10.59 20.07
N GLU A 388 10.51 10.04 19.73
CA GLU A 388 11.23 10.40 18.50
C GLU A 388 10.40 10.11 17.24
N PRO A 389 10.57 10.89 16.16
CA PRO A 389 9.91 10.64 14.89
C PRO A 389 10.26 9.27 14.31
N LYS A 390 9.23 8.50 13.94
CA LYS A 390 9.36 7.15 13.36
C LYS A 390 8.51 7.01 12.11
N ALA A 391 8.88 6.10 11.23
CA ALA A 391 8.01 5.63 10.16
C ALA A 391 8.12 4.11 10.06
N VAL A 392 7.01 3.46 9.73
CA VAL A 392 6.95 2.00 9.61
C VAL A 392 6.88 1.61 8.13
N VAL A 393 7.67 0.60 7.75
CA VAL A 393 7.63 -0.02 6.43
C VAL A 393 7.14 -1.46 6.59
N TRP A 394 5.97 -1.74 6.03
CA TRP A 394 5.37 -3.07 5.98
C TRP A 394 5.66 -3.72 4.63
N ASP A 395 6.71 -4.54 4.52
CA ASP A 395 7.04 -5.19 3.26
C ASP A 395 6.23 -6.48 3.06
N GLU A 396 5.90 -6.75 1.80
CA GLU A 396 5.01 -7.81 1.33
C GLU A 396 3.67 -7.86 2.09
N TYR A 397 3.00 -6.71 2.17
CA TYR A 397 1.78 -6.50 2.95
C TYR A 397 0.65 -7.48 2.66
N ASN A 398 0.45 -7.82 1.39
CA ASN A 398 -0.60 -8.72 0.95
C ASN A 398 -0.20 -10.19 1.02
N ARG A 399 0.78 -10.60 1.84
CA ARG A 399 1.07 -12.04 2.01
C ARG A 399 -0.03 -12.73 2.80
N PRO A 400 -0.34 -14.02 2.51
CA PRO A 400 -1.26 -14.79 3.33
C PRO A 400 -0.80 -14.85 4.79
N LYS A 401 -1.72 -14.53 5.69
CA LYS A 401 -1.55 -14.62 7.15
C LYS A 401 -2.78 -15.28 7.74
N ASP A 402 -2.66 -15.78 8.96
CA ASP A 402 -3.85 -16.07 9.74
C ASP A 402 -4.68 -14.79 9.97
N LYS A 403 -5.96 -14.98 10.30
CA LYS A 403 -6.89 -13.86 10.49
C LYS A 403 -6.49 -12.95 11.65
N ALA A 404 -5.90 -13.49 12.72
CA ALA A 404 -5.58 -12.75 13.94
C ALA A 404 -4.38 -11.80 13.72
N ALA A 405 -3.32 -12.26 13.06
CA ALA A 405 -2.17 -11.46 12.68
C ALA A 405 -2.56 -10.34 11.70
N PHE A 406 -3.46 -10.63 10.76
CA PHE A 406 -3.98 -9.60 9.87
C PHE A 406 -4.81 -8.56 10.62
N ALA A 407 -5.65 -9.00 11.56
CA ALA A 407 -6.47 -8.13 12.40
C ALA A 407 -5.62 -7.19 13.26
N ARG A 408 -4.62 -7.69 13.98
CA ARG A 408 -3.68 -6.83 14.75
C ARG A 408 -2.91 -5.83 13.88
N LEU A 409 -2.54 -6.19 12.65
CA LEU A 409 -1.97 -5.24 11.69
C LEU A 409 -2.97 -4.12 11.31
N MET A 410 -4.27 -4.40 11.33
CA MET A 410 -5.30 -3.37 11.12
C MET A 410 -5.31 -2.32 12.22
N GLU A 411 -5.07 -2.71 13.49
CA GLU A 411 -4.95 -1.74 14.59
C GLU A 411 -3.85 -0.72 14.30
N ILE A 412 -2.68 -1.22 13.91
CA ILE A 412 -1.52 -0.36 13.67
C ILE A 412 -1.76 0.55 12.48
N THR A 413 -2.25 -0.01 11.37
CA THR A 413 -2.46 0.73 10.12
C THR A 413 -3.62 1.72 10.19
N GLN A 414 -4.65 1.46 11.01
CA GLN A 414 -5.84 2.30 11.11
C GLN A 414 -5.79 3.27 12.30
N GLU A 415 -5.51 2.76 13.49
CA GLU A 415 -5.61 3.50 14.76
C GLU A 415 -4.27 4.07 15.20
N TRP A 416 -3.18 3.77 14.47
CA TRP A 416 -1.83 4.23 14.80
C TRP A 416 -1.43 3.85 16.24
N SER A 417 -1.92 2.70 16.69
CA SER A 417 -1.76 2.16 18.03
C SER A 417 -1.40 0.68 17.98
N VAL A 418 -0.82 0.19 19.07
CA VAL A 418 -0.55 -1.23 19.29
C VAL A 418 -1.09 -1.56 20.67
N ALA A 419 -1.96 -2.57 20.73
CA ALA A 419 -2.61 -3.02 21.94
C ALA A 419 -3.26 -1.85 22.73
N GLY A 420 -3.96 -0.97 22.01
CA GLY A 420 -4.68 0.22 22.47
C GLY A 420 -3.80 1.39 22.92
N ARG A 421 -2.47 1.32 22.73
CA ARG A 421 -1.54 2.41 23.05
C ARG A 421 -1.12 3.13 21.77
N PRO A 422 -1.31 4.45 21.66
CA PRO A 422 -0.84 5.21 20.50
C PRO A 422 0.69 5.07 20.33
N ILE A 423 1.14 4.79 19.12
CA ILE A 423 2.58 4.79 18.80
C ILE A 423 3.04 6.24 18.71
N ARG A 424 3.75 6.70 19.73
CA ARG A 424 4.25 8.07 19.80
C ARG A 424 5.34 8.32 18.76
N GLY A 425 5.34 9.53 18.22
CA GLY A 425 6.27 9.93 17.16
C GLY A 425 6.04 9.29 15.79
N LEU A 426 5.02 8.43 15.61
CA LEU A 426 4.77 7.78 14.31
C LEU A 426 4.27 8.80 13.26
N ARG A 427 5.10 9.03 12.23
CA ARG A 427 4.92 10.03 11.17
C ARG A 427 4.36 9.47 9.87
N ALA A 428 4.56 8.19 9.58
CA ALA A 428 4.02 7.55 8.38
C ALA A 428 4.01 6.03 8.52
N GLN A 429 3.14 5.40 7.74
CA GLN A 429 3.17 3.97 7.49
C GLN A 429 3.18 3.73 5.99
N VAL A 430 4.10 2.91 5.51
CA VAL A 430 4.24 2.60 4.09
C VAL A 430 4.13 1.08 3.91
N ALA A 431 3.01 0.63 3.36
CA ALA A 431 2.83 -0.75 2.97
C ALA A 431 3.35 -0.97 1.55
N LEU A 432 4.13 -2.02 1.35
CA LEU A 432 4.67 -2.43 0.07
C LEU A 432 4.06 -3.77 -0.31
N GLN A 433 3.58 -3.90 -1.54
CA GLN A 433 3.00 -5.16 -2.01
C GLN A 433 3.37 -5.47 -3.45
N ASN A 434 3.26 -6.75 -3.80
CA ASN A 434 3.37 -7.21 -5.19
C ASN A 434 1.96 -7.33 -5.79
N PRO A 435 1.79 -7.10 -7.11
CA PRO A 435 0.53 -7.41 -7.78
C PRO A 435 0.22 -8.91 -7.70
N PRO A 436 -1.06 -9.33 -7.84
CA PRO A 436 -1.45 -10.74 -7.77
C PRO A 436 -0.86 -11.61 -8.88
N TYR A 437 -0.45 -11.00 -10.00
CA TYR A 437 0.15 -11.66 -11.15
C TYR A 437 1.41 -10.92 -11.60
N HIS A 438 2.41 -11.68 -12.04
CA HIS A 438 3.60 -11.14 -12.68
C HIS A 438 4.12 -12.16 -13.71
N VAL A 439 4.31 -11.71 -14.96
CA VAL A 439 4.77 -12.55 -16.09
C VAL A 439 3.91 -13.83 -16.25
N GLY A 440 2.59 -13.67 -16.26
CA GLY A 440 1.64 -14.78 -16.37
C GLY A 440 1.55 -15.71 -15.14
N ARG A 441 2.39 -15.51 -14.12
CA ARG A 441 2.42 -16.33 -12.91
C ARG A 441 1.64 -15.67 -11.78
N LYS A 442 0.80 -16.47 -11.10
CA LYS A 442 0.10 -16.07 -9.89
C LYS A 442 1.11 -15.97 -8.74
N LEU A 443 1.17 -14.82 -8.09
CA LEU A 443 1.96 -14.64 -6.87
C LEU A 443 1.14 -15.08 -5.65
N LEU A 444 1.83 -15.56 -4.62
CA LEU A 444 1.21 -15.92 -3.35
C LEU A 444 0.84 -14.64 -2.60
N VAL A 445 -0.37 -14.15 -2.83
CA VAL A 445 -0.96 -12.97 -2.18
C VAL A 445 -2.36 -13.27 -1.66
N ALA A 446 -2.70 -12.69 -0.51
CA ALA A 446 -4.01 -12.68 0.11
C ALA A 446 -4.96 -11.74 -0.64
N ARG A 447 -6.24 -12.10 -0.62
CA ARG A 447 -7.32 -11.23 -1.06
C ARG A 447 -7.69 -10.26 0.06
N ASN A 448 -8.04 -9.03 -0.30
CA ASN A 448 -8.56 -8.04 0.63
C ASN A 448 -9.98 -7.60 0.25
N ASN A 449 -10.70 -7.04 1.21
CA ASN A 449 -12.02 -6.43 1.01
C ASN A 449 -11.93 -4.89 0.99
N ILE A 450 -13.07 -4.22 0.77
CA ILE A 450 -13.13 -2.76 0.67
C ILE A 450 -12.80 -2.08 2.00
N ALA A 451 -13.29 -2.63 3.11
CA ALA A 451 -12.94 -2.13 4.44
C ALA A 451 -11.43 -2.14 4.68
N GLN A 452 -10.70 -3.16 4.21
CA GLN A 452 -9.25 -3.28 4.33
C GLN A 452 -8.50 -2.36 3.38
N ALA A 453 -8.89 -2.34 2.10
CA ALA A 453 -8.20 -1.54 1.10
C ALA A 453 -8.39 -0.02 1.31
N SER A 454 -9.53 0.40 1.87
CA SER A 454 -9.84 1.80 2.19
C SER A 454 -9.13 2.33 3.44
N ARG A 455 -8.18 1.60 4.03
CA ARG A 455 -7.33 2.07 5.15
C ARG A 455 -6.13 2.89 4.68
N PHE A 456 -5.77 2.79 3.41
CA PHE A 456 -4.68 3.56 2.83
C PHE A 456 -5.19 4.88 2.29
N THR A 457 -4.69 6.00 2.83
CA THR A 457 -5.03 7.36 2.40
C THR A 457 -4.71 7.57 0.91
N ALA A 458 -3.63 6.95 0.46
CA ALA A 458 -3.27 6.91 -0.94
C ALA A 458 -2.67 5.54 -1.27
N SER A 459 -3.11 4.98 -2.39
CA SER A 459 -2.54 3.76 -2.96
C SER A 459 -1.94 4.08 -4.31
N LEU A 460 -0.71 3.66 -4.55
CA LEU A 460 0.03 3.85 -5.80
C LEU A 460 0.31 2.50 -6.42
N ASP A 461 0.06 2.39 -7.72
CA ASP A 461 0.48 1.25 -8.54
C ASP A 461 1.61 1.73 -9.42
N ILE A 462 2.79 1.14 -9.28
CA ILE A 462 4.02 1.56 -9.96
C ILE A 462 4.50 0.53 -10.97
N THR A 463 5.09 1.06 -12.02
CA THR A 463 5.87 0.34 -13.01
C THR A 463 7.37 0.41 -12.67
N PRO A 464 8.22 -0.46 -13.23
CA PRO A 464 9.67 -0.35 -13.06
C PRO A 464 10.26 1.01 -13.47
N GLU A 465 9.60 1.73 -14.38
CA GLU A 465 10.01 3.04 -14.90
C GLU A 465 9.79 4.18 -13.88
N ASP A 466 8.85 4.01 -12.95
CA ASP A 466 8.56 4.99 -11.89
C ASP A 466 9.67 5.06 -10.81
N ILE A 467 10.66 4.15 -10.88
CA ILE A 467 11.78 4.08 -9.95
C ILE A 467 13.09 4.35 -10.73
N PRO A 468 13.94 5.30 -10.28
CA PRO A 468 15.23 5.58 -10.91
C PRO A 468 16.31 4.52 -10.60
N ALA A 469 15.97 3.24 -10.76
CA ALA A 469 16.85 2.12 -10.43
C ALA A 469 18.06 2.04 -11.37
N ASN A 470 17.92 2.49 -12.63
CA ASN A 470 19.00 2.47 -13.61
C ASN A 470 20.14 3.41 -13.20
N GLU A 471 19.82 4.65 -12.82
CA GLU A 471 20.78 5.65 -12.36
C GLU A 471 21.54 5.17 -11.13
N TRP A 472 20.83 4.51 -10.20
CA TRP A 472 21.46 3.90 -9.02
C TRP A 472 22.42 2.77 -9.39
N LEU A 473 22.06 1.88 -10.32
CA LEU A 473 22.93 0.81 -10.78
C LEU A 473 24.21 1.37 -11.43
N ILE A 474 24.09 2.41 -12.26
CA ILE A 474 25.22 3.08 -12.91
C ILE A 474 26.12 3.75 -11.86
N ALA A 475 25.53 4.52 -10.94
CA ALA A 475 26.30 5.19 -9.89
C ALA A 475 27.06 4.20 -8.99
N LYS A 476 26.50 3.00 -8.76
CA LYS A 476 27.09 1.98 -7.88
C LYS A 476 28.12 1.07 -8.57
N TYR A 477 27.88 0.70 -9.82
CA TYR A 477 28.66 -0.33 -10.52
C TYR A 477 29.38 0.18 -11.79
N GLY A 478 29.19 1.45 -12.13
CA GLY A 478 29.92 2.13 -13.21
C GLY A 478 29.68 1.51 -14.59
N PRO A 479 30.72 1.45 -15.46
CA PRO A 479 30.59 1.03 -16.86
C PRO A 479 29.97 -0.36 -17.06
N VAL A 480 30.18 -1.28 -16.13
CA VAL A 480 29.59 -2.64 -16.22
C VAL A 480 28.07 -2.59 -16.14
N ALA A 481 27.52 -1.72 -15.28
CA ALA A 481 26.07 -1.53 -15.20
C ALA A 481 25.51 -0.87 -16.45
N GLU A 482 26.23 0.10 -17.05
CA GLU A 482 25.84 0.70 -18.32
C GLU A 482 25.72 -0.37 -19.41
N THR A 483 26.73 -1.23 -19.56
CA THR A 483 26.71 -2.34 -20.52
C THR A 483 25.54 -3.30 -20.31
N VAL A 484 25.28 -3.69 -19.06
CA VAL A 484 24.17 -4.59 -18.71
C VAL A 484 22.81 -3.93 -18.96
N LEU A 485 22.68 -2.62 -18.69
CA LEU A 485 21.46 -1.86 -18.94
C LEU A 485 21.20 -1.63 -20.43
N GLU A 486 22.25 -1.40 -21.21
CA GLU A 486 22.14 -1.32 -22.67
C GLU A 486 21.69 -2.64 -23.28
N TRP A 487 22.24 -3.76 -22.83
CA TRP A 487 21.76 -5.09 -23.21
C TRP A 487 20.29 -5.27 -22.85
N TRP A 488 19.91 -4.97 -21.60
CA TRP A 488 18.52 -5.08 -21.13
C TRP A 488 17.54 -4.22 -21.95
N LYS A 489 18.00 -3.08 -22.47
CA LYS A 489 17.16 -2.17 -23.25
C LYS A 489 17.09 -2.54 -24.74
N ASN A 490 18.19 -3.00 -25.32
CA ASN A 490 18.33 -3.07 -26.78
C ASN A 490 18.36 -4.51 -27.34
N ASP A 491 18.68 -5.50 -26.52
CA ASP A 491 19.01 -6.86 -26.99
C ASP A 491 18.00 -7.91 -26.50
N ILE A 492 17.05 -7.54 -25.65
CA ILE A 492 15.96 -8.41 -25.17
C ILE A 492 14.61 -7.75 -25.46
N ASP A 493 13.61 -8.57 -25.78
CA ASP A 493 12.24 -8.14 -26.09
C ASP A 493 11.43 -7.81 -24.82
N ASP A 494 10.19 -7.34 -24.97
CA ASP A 494 9.32 -6.97 -23.85
C ASP A 494 9.06 -8.14 -22.89
N GLU A 495 8.91 -9.36 -23.42
CA GLU A 495 8.70 -10.55 -22.60
C GLU A 495 9.97 -10.88 -21.79
N GLY A 496 11.14 -10.88 -22.43
CA GLY A 496 12.43 -11.04 -21.77
C GLY A 496 12.71 -9.96 -20.72
N ARG A 497 12.37 -8.69 -21.01
CA ARG A 497 12.48 -7.57 -20.05
C ARG A 497 11.61 -7.81 -18.82
N ALA A 498 10.43 -8.41 -18.97
CA ALA A 498 9.55 -8.74 -17.86
C ALA A 498 10.16 -9.80 -16.92
N TRP A 499 10.95 -10.74 -17.44
CA TRP A 499 11.71 -11.72 -16.65
C TRP A 499 12.94 -11.12 -15.95
N ILE A 500 13.58 -10.12 -16.55
CA ILE A 500 14.79 -9.50 -16.03
C ILE A 500 14.45 -8.28 -15.16
N THR A 501 14.20 -8.55 -13.88
CA THR A 501 14.02 -7.50 -12.86
C THR A 501 15.30 -6.71 -12.59
N LYS A 502 15.20 -5.52 -11.97
CA LYS A 502 16.39 -4.73 -11.57
C LYS A 502 17.29 -5.50 -10.59
N ARG A 503 16.70 -6.34 -9.74
CA ARG A 503 17.43 -7.30 -8.89
C ARG A 503 18.22 -8.32 -9.72
N THR A 504 17.64 -8.81 -10.82
CA THR A 504 18.32 -9.73 -11.75
C THR A 504 19.50 -9.02 -12.43
N LEU A 505 19.33 -7.78 -12.88
CA LEU A 505 20.42 -6.97 -13.45
C LEU A 505 21.57 -6.79 -12.45
N GLU A 506 21.27 -6.39 -11.22
CA GLU A 506 22.29 -6.27 -10.16
C GLU A 506 23.02 -7.60 -9.93
N ARG A 507 22.29 -8.72 -9.94
CA ARG A 507 22.88 -10.05 -9.79
C ARG A 507 23.82 -10.39 -10.94
N LEU A 508 23.42 -10.13 -12.20
CA LEU A 508 24.26 -10.35 -13.38
C LEU A 508 25.56 -9.54 -13.31
N ILE A 509 25.46 -8.27 -12.92
CA ILE A 509 26.63 -7.39 -12.70
C ILE A 509 27.58 -7.99 -11.67
N ARG A 510 27.05 -8.41 -10.50
CA ARG A 510 27.85 -8.99 -9.42
C ARG A 510 28.50 -10.33 -9.80
N LEU A 511 27.80 -11.18 -10.54
CA LEU A 511 28.35 -12.45 -11.02
C LEU A 511 29.48 -12.23 -12.01
N HIS A 512 29.31 -11.31 -12.97
CA HIS A 512 30.38 -10.92 -13.89
C HIS A 512 31.61 -10.42 -13.14
N GLY A 513 31.44 -9.51 -12.15
CA GLY A 513 32.55 -9.00 -11.33
C GLY A 513 33.27 -10.06 -10.50
N ARG A 514 32.73 -11.28 -10.40
CA ARG A 514 33.34 -12.44 -9.73
C ARG A 514 33.76 -13.55 -10.70
N GLY A 515 33.64 -13.35 -12.01
CA GLY A 515 33.96 -14.35 -13.02
C GLY A 515 33.04 -15.57 -13.01
N LEU A 516 31.81 -15.44 -12.48
CA LEU A 516 30.85 -16.54 -12.39
C LEU A 516 29.91 -16.59 -13.61
N PRO A 517 29.37 -17.77 -13.98
CA PRO A 517 28.46 -17.90 -15.12
C PRO A 517 27.19 -17.06 -14.98
N LEU A 518 26.90 -16.23 -15.98
CA LEU A 518 25.74 -15.32 -15.96
C LEU A 518 24.38 -16.04 -15.91
N GLN A 519 24.28 -17.26 -16.45
CA GLN A 519 23.05 -18.06 -16.42
C GLN A 519 22.55 -18.29 -14.99
N GLN A 520 23.45 -18.43 -14.02
CA GLN A 520 23.13 -18.56 -12.59
C GLN A 520 22.49 -17.28 -12.02
N GLY A 521 22.59 -16.16 -12.74
CA GLY A 521 21.95 -14.90 -12.39
C GLY A 521 20.45 -14.86 -12.71
N LEU A 522 19.99 -15.68 -13.67
CA LEU A 522 18.60 -15.72 -14.09
C LEU A 522 17.69 -16.32 -13.00
N VAL A 523 16.39 -16.09 -13.12
CA VAL A 523 15.40 -16.69 -12.22
C VAL A 523 15.34 -18.19 -12.50
N TYR A 524 15.61 -19.02 -11.49
CA TYR A 524 15.45 -20.46 -11.57
C TYR A 524 13.96 -20.84 -11.48
N LEU A 525 13.47 -21.61 -12.44
CA LEU A 525 12.05 -21.96 -12.56
C LEU A 525 11.71 -23.35 -11.99
N GLY A 526 12.72 -24.14 -11.63
CA GLY A 526 12.59 -25.55 -11.27
C GLY A 526 13.12 -26.46 -12.38
N ASP A 527 13.35 -27.73 -12.06
CA ASP A 527 13.67 -28.80 -13.02
C ASP A 527 14.86 -28.52 -13.98
N GLY A 528 15.85 -27.75 -13.52
CA GLY A 528 17.02 -27.37 -14.32
C GLY A 528 16.80 -26.17 -15.25
N GLU A 529 15.59 -25.61 -15.29
CA GLU A 529 15.23 -24.51 -16.17
C GLU A 529 15.44 -23.14 -15.52
N TYR A 530 15.93 -22.19 -16.32
CA TYR A 530 16.05 -20.79 -15.97
C TYR A 530 15.09 -19.95 -16.83
N ALA A 531 14.82 -18.71 -16.41
CA ALA A 531 14.07 -17.76 -17.21
C ALA A 531 14.57 -17.74 -18.67
N PRO A 532 13.67 -17.80 -19.66
CA PRO A 532 14.02 -18.03 -21.06
C PRO A 532 14.54 -16.75 -21.73
N VAL A 533 15.66 -16.23 -21.23
CA VAL A 533 16.27 -14.97 -21.70
C VAL A 533 17.66 -15.24 -22.27
N PRO A 534 17.92 -14.91 -23.54
CA PRO A 534 19.21 -15.17 -24.17
C PRO A 534 20.31 -14.25 -23.60
N LEU A 535 21.35 -14.84 -23.02
CA LEU A 535 22.50 -14.10 -22.46
C LEU A 535 23.65 -13.87 -23.44
N GLY A 536 23.57 -14.41 -24.66
CA GLY A 536 24.66 -14.34 -25.64
C GLY A 536 25.09 -12.91 -25.99
N GLY A 537 24.11 -12.00 -26.15
CA GLY A 537 24.39 -10.57 -26.37
C GLY A 537 25.12 -9.92 -25.20
N LEU A 538 24.69 -10.22 -23.97
CA LEU A 538 25.31 -9.68 -22.76
C LEU A 538 26.76 -10.15 -22.60
N THR A 539 27.00 -11.45 -22.76
CA THR A 539 28.34 -12.04 -22.65
C THR A 539 29.31 -11.41 -23.66
N ALA A 540 28.87 -11.21 -24.90
CA ALA A 540 29.68 -10.58 -25.94
C ALA A 540 30.05 -9.13 -25.59
N ARG A 541 29.07 -8.32 -25.14
CA ARG A 541 29.30 -6.92 -24.73
C ARG A 541 30.26 -6.83 -23.55
N LEU A 542 30.08 -7.68 -22.53
CA LEU A 542 30.96 -7.72 -21.35
C LEU A 542 32.38 -8.21 -21.66
N ALA A 543 32.55 -9.00 -22.72
CA ALA A 543 33.87 -9.40 -23.23
C ALA A 543 34.55 -8.33 -24.12
N GLY A 544 33.90 -7.18 -24.35
CA GLY A 544 34.40 -6.13 -25.24
C GLY A 544 34.23 -6.42 -26.73
N SER A 545 33.46 -7.44 -27.09
CA SER A 545 33.17 -7.79 -28.49
C SER A 545 32.01 -6.93 -29.01
N GLN A 546 32.29 -5.98 -29.91
CA GLN A 546 31.23 -5.32 -30.69
C GLN A 546 30.52 -6.37 -31.53
N ARG A 547 29.25 -6.64 -31.25
CA ARG A 547 28.38 -7.38 -32.17
C ARG A 547 27.58 -6.39 -33.00
N THR A 548 27.64 -6.57 -34.32
CA THR A 548 26.89 -5.79 -35.30
C THR A 548 25.40 -5.83 -35.00
N GLY A 549 24.79 -4.73 -34.54
CA GLY A 549 23.33 -4.63 -34.35
C GLY A 549 22.58 -4.33 -35.65
N LEU A 550 21.24 -4.36 -35.66
CA LEU A 550 20.44 -4.06 -36.87
C LEU A 550 20.72 -2.64 -37.42
N LYS A 551 20.99 -1.67 -36.53
CA LYS A 551 21.38 -0.31 -36.91
C LYS A 551 22.76 -0.26 -37.59
N GLU A 552 23.67 -1.13 -37.19
CA GLU A 552 25.02 -1.22 -37.75
C GLU A 552 24.99 -1.99 -39.09
N LEU A 553 24.17 -3.04 -39.20
CA LEU A 553 23.84 -3.67 -40.49
C LEU A 553 23.23 -2.65 -41.46
N ALA A 554 22.33 -1.80 -40.99
CA ALA A 554 21.71 -0.76 -41.80
C ALA A 554 22.69 0.34 -42.22
N ALA A 555 23.66 0.68 -41.36
CA ALA A 555 24.68 1.68 -41.66
C ALA A 555 25.70 1.23 -42.71
N ASP A 556 25.94 -0.08 -42.85
CA ASP A 556 26.88 -0.67 -43.80
C ASP A 556 26.26 -1.79 -44.66
N VAL A 557 25.01 -1.58 -45.08
CA VAL A 557 24.20 -2.60 -45.77
C VAL A 557 24.85 -3.10 -47.06
N ASP A 558 25.54 -2.23 -47.80
CA ASP A 558 26.18 -2.59 -49.07
C ASP A 558 27.38 -3.54 -48.87
N THR A 559 28.09 -3.41 -47.74
CA THR A 559 29.20 -4.31 -47.41
C THR A 559 28.68 -5.66 -46.92
N TRP A 560 27.61 -5.67 -46.12
CA TRP A 560 26.97 -6.91 -45.67
C TRP A 560 26.30 -7.66 -46.82
N GLU A 561 25.61 -6.98 -47.74
CA GLU A 561 25.02 -7.61 -48.92
C GLU A 561 26.09 -8.26 -49.80
N ARG A 562 27.24 -7.59 -50.01
CA ARG A 562 28.37 -8.18 -50.74
C ARG A 562 28.97 -9.39 -50.04
N ARG A 563 29.15 -9.34 -48.71
CA ARG A 563 29.65 -10.48 -47.92
C ARG A 563 28.73 -11.69 -48.05
N LEU A 564 27.41 -11.48 -47.88
CA LEU A 564 26.44 -12.56 -48.03
C LEU A 564 26.32 -13.06 -49.47
N ALA A 565 26.43 -12.19 -50.47
CA ALA A 565 26.40 -12.59 -51.88
C ALA A 565 27.60 -13.48 -52.27
N LEU A 566 28.78 -13.20 -51.71
CA LEU A 566 29.98 -14.04 -51.89
C LEU A 566 29.88 -15.38 -51.15
N ALA A 567 29.16 -15.41 -50.02
CA ALA A 567 28.93 -16.63 -49.25
C ALA A 567 28.00 -17.64 -49.96
N VAL A 568 27.05 -17.14 -50.76
CA VAL A 568 26.05 -17.97 -51.48
C VAL A 568 26.70 -18.91 -52.50
N SER A 569 27.96 -18.69 -52.91
CA SER A 569 28.69 -19.58 -53.83
C SER A 569 29.35 -20.81 -53.19
N GLY A 570 29.28 -20.97 -51.85
CA GLY A 570 30.11 -21.96 -51.13
C GLY A 570 29.39 -23.17 -50.56
N ASP A 571 28.26 -23.02 -49.86
CA ASP A 571 27.61 -24.16 -49.16
C ASP A 571 26.17 -23.88 -48.72
N ALA A 572 25.37 -24.93 -48.52
CA ALA A 572 23.95 -24.84 -48.17
C ALA A 572 23.67 -24.61 -46.66
N GLU A 573 24.71 -24.69 -45.82
CA GLU A 573 24.59 -24.61 -44.36
C GLU A 573 24.67 -23.17 -43.79
N GLY A 574 25.18 -22.20 -44.55
CA GLY A 574 25.46 -20.84 -44.09
C GLY A 574 26.94 -20.62 -43.74
N ASP A 575 27.36 -19.36 -43.74
CA ASP A 575 28.68 -18.90 -43.28
C ASP A 575 28.57 -17.95 -42.07
N ASP A 576 29.71 -17.57 -41.49
CA ASP A 576 29.78 -16.63 -40.36
C ASP A 576 28.99 -15.34 -40.60
N ALA A 577 28.95 -14.84 -41.84
CA ALA A 577 28.20 -13.63 -42.17
C ALA A 577 26.68 -13.87 -42.15
N SER A 578 26.22 -15.01 -42.65
CA SER A 578 24.81 -15.40 -42.64
C SER A 578 24.30 -15.68 -41.23
N ASP A 579 25.13 -16.25 -40.36
CA ASP A 579 24.80 -16.49 -38.95
C ASP A 579 24.71 -15.18 -38.15
N VAL A 580 25.62 -14.23 -38.39
CA VAL A 580 25.57 -12.91 -37.76
C VAL A 580 24.29 -12.17 -38.18
N VAL A 581 23.98 -12.13 -39.48
CA VAL A 581 22.76 -11.46 -39.97
C VAL A 581 21.50 -12.17 -39.47
N HIS A 582 21.51 -13.50 -39.43
CA HIS A 582 20.41 -14.29 -38.88
C HIS A 582 20.17 -13.99 -37.40
N GLN A 583 21.23 -13.97 -36.60
CA GLN A 583 21.16 -13.66 -35.17
C GLN A 583 20.66 -12.23 -34.93
N VAL A 584 21.06 -11.27 -35.76
CA VAL A 584 20.57 -9.89 -35.66
C VAL A 584 19.09 -9.79 -36.01
N PHE A 585 18.63 -10.50 -37.04
CA PHE A 585 17.21 -10.52 -37.41
C PHE A 585 16.34 -11.26 -36.40
N ALA A 586 16.83 -12.36 -35.83
CA ALA A 586 16.13 -13.14 -34.83
C ALA A 586 15.95 -12.38 -33.51
N ASN A 587 16.89 -11.50 -33.15
CA ASN A 587 16.87 -10.73 -31.90
C ASN A 587 16.31 -9.30 -32.05
N ALA A 588 16.04 -8.83 -33.28
CA ALA A 588 15.54 -7.48 -33.51
C ALA A 588 14.03 -7.38 -33.28
N GLU A 589 13.59 -6.28 -32.65
CA GLU A 589 12.16 -6.02 -32.45
C GLU A 589 11.42 -5.83 -33.79
N LEU A 590 10.16 -6.27 -33.87
CA LEU A 590 9.33 -6.12 -35.06
C LEU A 590 9.20 -4.66 -35.52
N SER A 591 9.17 -3.70 -34.58
CA SER A 591 9.13 -2.26 -34.87
C SER A 591 10.40 -1.80 -35.60
N GLN A 592 11.56 -2.30 -35.20
CA GLN A 592 12.87 -2.00 -35.79
C GLN A 592 13.01 -2.67 -37.16
N LEU A 593 12.58 -3.93 -37.28
CA LEU A 593 12.51 -4.65 -38.55
C LEU A 593 11.58 -3.95 -39.55
N LYS A 594 10.42 -3.46 -39.10
CA LYS A 594 9.49 -2.65 -39.91
C LYS A 594 10.12 -1.32 -40.35
N LYS A 595 10.84 -0.64 -39.45
CA LYS A 595 11.52 0.63 -39.75
C LYS A 595 12.67 0.46 -40.75
N GLN A 596 13.37 -0.68 -40.70
CA GLN A 596 14.49 -1.02 -41.58
C GLN A 596 14.11 -2.06 -42.63
N ARG A 597 12.84 -2.09 -43.07
CA ARG A 597 12.28 -3.16 -43.91
C ARG A 597 13.09 -3.38 -45.20
N ASP A 598 13.57 -2.32 -45.83
CA ASP A 598 14.35 -2.42 -47.07
C ASP A 598 15.71 -3.09 -46.84
N VAL A 599 16.38 -2.76 -45.73
CA VAL A 599 17.64 -3.41 -45.31
C VAL A 599 17.40 -4.89 -45.01
N VAL A 600 16.32 -5.20 -44.30
CA VAL A 600 15.93 -6.57 -43.97
C VAL A 600 15.69 -7.38 -45.24
N ILE A 601 14.94 -6.85 -46.21
CA ILE A 601 14.70 -7.51 -47.50
C ILE A 601 16.00 -7.74 -48.28
N ARG A 602 16.88 -6.73 -48.33
CA ARG A 602 18.17 -6.83 -49.05
C ARG A 602 19.02 -7.96 -48.50
N LEU A 603 19.27 -7.99 -47.19
CA LEU A 603 20.14 -9.01 -46.61
C LEU A 603 19.45 -10.38 -46.51
N ALA A 604 18.14 -10.43 -46.22
CA ALA A 604 17.39 -11.69 -46.19
C ALA A 604 17.34 -12.39 -47.55
N THR A 605 17.47 -11.64 -48.65
CA THR A 605 17.55 -12.19 -50.01
C THR A 605 18.75 -13.15 -50.16
N HIS A 606 19.83 -12.91 -49.42
CA HIS A 606 21.06 -13.70 -49.50
C HIS A 606 21.17 -14.76 -48.38
N LEU A 607 20.21 -14.84 -47.46
CA LEU A 607 20.23 -15.85 -46.40
C LEU A 607 19.84 -17.25 -46.90
N PRO A 608 20.46 -18.33 -46.38
CA PRO A 608 20.07 -19.70 -46.67
C PRO A 608 18.57 -19.96 -46.41
N PRO A 609 17.90 -20.81 -47.21
CA PRO A 609 16.48 -21.16 -46.99
C PRO A 609 16.18 -21.69 -45.59
N LYS A 610 17.12 -22.44 -44.99
CA LYS A 610 17.00 -23.02 -43.64
C LYS A 610 16.89 -21.93 -42.57
N LEU A 611 17.74 -20.90 -42.61
CA LEU A 611 17.72 -19.76 -41.68
C LEU A 611 16.55 -18.80 -41.93
N ARG A 612 15.97 -18.80 -43.14
CA ARG A 612 14.75 -18.03 -43.42
C ARG A 612 13.50 -18.71 -42.86
N ALA A 613 13.48 -20.04 -42.86
CA ALA A 613 12.34 -20.81 -42.36
C ALA A 613 12.12 -20.64 -40.85
N THR A 614 13.20 -20.44 -40.08
CA THR A 614 13.13 -20.25 -38.62
C THR A 614 12.35 -19.01 -38.21
N TYR A 615 12.24 -17.98 -39.06
CA TYR A 615 11.47 -16.76 -38.74
C TYR A 615 9.95 -16.96 -38.74
N LEU A 616 9.46 -18.10 -39.25
CA LEU A 616 8.03 -18.43 -39.30
C LEU A 616 7.63 -19.38 -38.16
N VAL A 617 8.59 -20.09 -37.56
CA VAL A 617 8.34 -21.11 -36.53
C VAL A 617 8.32 -20.45 -35.15
N GLY A 618 7.20 -20.55 -34.42
CA GLY A 618 7.06 -20.02 -33.06
C GLY A 618 6.90 -18.50 -32.95
N ALA A 619 6.83 -17.77 -34.08
CA ALA A 619 6.63 -16.32 -34.11
C ALA A 619 5.15 -15.92 -33.90
N SER A 620 4.91 -14.72 -33.35
CA SER A 620 3.57 -14.14 -33.23
C SER A 620 2.93 -13.85 -34.60
N GLU A 621 1.60 -13.77 -34.66
CA GLU A 621 0.85 -13.56 -35.92
C GLU A 621 1.30 -12.30 -36.69
N ASP A 622 1.60 -11.21 -35.98
CA ASP A 622 2.12 -9.97 -36.54
C ASP A 622 3.55 -10.13 -37.11
N ALA A 623 4.40 -10.90 -36.43
CA ALA A 623 5.77 -11.18 -36.88
C ALA A 623 5.77 -12.14 -38.07
N GLN A 624 4.91 -13.15 -38.07
CA GLN A 624 4.70 -14.06 -39.20
C GLN A 624 4.24 -13.29 -40.44
N SER A 625 3.25 -12.38 -40.29
CA SER A 625 2.75 -11.54 -41.38
C SER A 625 3.84 -10.65 -41.98
N PHE A 626 4.71 -10.06 -41.14
CA PHE A 626 5.86 -9.29 -41.59
C PHE A 626 6.86 -10.16 -42.38
N TRP A 627 7.26 -11.31 -41.84
CA TRP A 627 8.25 -12.19 -42.47
C TRP A 627 7.73 -12.83 -43.76
N VAL A 628 6.46 -13.19 -43.85
CA VAL A 628 5.82 -13.61 -45.12
C VAL A 628 5.94 -12.51 -46.16
N GLY A 629 5.68 -11.24 -45.79
CA GLY A 629 5.85 -10.09 -46.67
C GLY A 629 7.30 -9.86 -47.12
N VAL A 630 8.28 -10.05 -46.23
CA VAL A 630 9.72 -9.95 -46.56
C VAL A 630 10.14 -11.07 -47.51
N LEU A 631 9.74 -12.32 -47.25
CA LEU A 631 10.10 -13.47 -48.07
C LEU A 631 9.48 -13.41 -49.47
N ALA A 632 8.25 -12.91 -49.59
CA ALA A 632 7.62 -12.63 -50.88
C ALA A 632 8.40 -11.57 -51.68
N ALA A 633 8.83 -10.49 -51.04
CA ALA A 633 9.65 -9.45 -51.66
C ALA A 633 11.04 -9.95 -52.08
N CYS A 634 11.67 -10.84 -51.30
CA CYS A 634 12.93 -11.48 -51.66
C CYS A 634 12.80 -12.30 -52.97
N ARG A 635 11.70 -13.06 -53.12
CA ARG A 635 11.44 -13.83 -54.35
C ARG A 635 11.27 -12.94 -55.58
N ALA A 636 10.56 -11.82 -55.46
CA ALA A 636 10.38 -10.87 -56.55
C ALA A 636 11.72 -10.23 -57.00
N ARG A 637 12.61 -9.94 -56.05
CA ARG A 637 13.94 -9.38 -56.29
C ARG A 637 14.88 -10.39 -56.97
N GLN A 638 14.87 -11.66 -56.55
CA GLN A 638 15.63 -12.73 -57.19
C GLN A 638 15.13 -13.07 -58.59
N GLY A 639 13.83 -12.96 -58.85
CA GLY A 639 13.24 -13.16 -60.18
C GLY A 639 13.63 -12.08 -61.19
N SER A 640 13.82 -10.84 -60.75
CA SER A 640 14.21 -9.72 -61.62
C SER A 640 15.70 -9.74 -62.01
N ALA A 641 16.56 -10.36 -61.20
CA ALA A 641 17.99 -10.50 -61.45
C ALA A 641 18.37 -11.64 -62.41
N ARG A 642 17.40 -12.50 -62.81
CA ARG A 642 17.59 -13.60 -63.77
C ARG A 642 17.17 -13.24 -65.22
N ILE A 643 16.63 -12.04 -65.43
CA ILE A 643 16.10 -11.55 -66.72
C ILE A 643 16.98 -10.45 -67.34
N LEU A 644 18.02 -10.00 -66.61
CA LEU A 644 19.16 -9.22 -67.12
C LEU A 644 20.36 -10.15 -67.26
#